data_AF-A0A2S4USY0-F1
#
_entry.id   AF-A0A2S4USY0-F1
#
_cell.length_a   1.000
_cell.length_b   1.000
_cell.length_c   1.000
_cell.angle_alpha   90.00
_cell.angle_beta   90.00
_cell.angle_gamma   90.00
#
_symmetry.space_group_name_H-M   'P 1'
#
loop_
_entity.id
_entity.type
_entity.pdbx_description
1 polymer ?
#
loop_
_entity_poly.entity_id
_entity_poly.type
_entity_poly.pdbx_seq_one_letter_code
_entity_poly.pdbx_strand_id
1 'polypeptide(L)'
;MIGRRYSNKGQGKSNMKTDNTDHRLTSTKCPAKRNVASTRISTPNNPHEPEPAELEDASWGLSPPTPNAYMKEYEEIESLLGSSNQSRLSLHDVNFDNIERGRERGASSAGICPRSAAYWADFKKTRHGRILVLLTKTSALLLFILLVVKEIISLSSSESSNVTKVSTMTPSVEHIEQKTCTSKLWSNGHWEQRNVTSMPLPPPIRSQAQAMKISNFPTHYCASNRLDLVNTGMPQLENDTAQYWDWRYRVSSYKWNSGCEAAGIPVKPHPTPEQLLNSLVNEGGWLMIGDSLSAQWFMSLSCYLAPYVYAVPHFTPDTPWNATQHLYLNNASALVRSMELPVGFDLNTTPLVSILRSGLLLSRTEVKEVIEKNNLIYDDKPMFGPERVYDMHTSEYTADFLDPKLRYSKMIASAGAHYTALLFQDRPFHQIAEIFHYNFERWAEIMTEVLKDPRSNGKKILYRTATAGHDKCNRERGGPWNEEKVLETPVWNWQTIPLFNKIADSVLTALKQPRLELMAIERPAMMRPDAHLLIDCLHFTVGAGIIEAELEDASWSLSPPTPNSYMKEHEENKSLLGSSSQSRLSLHDVNLDNSECGREHTVSNSGICSRSAAYWADFKKTGHGKILVLLTKTSALLLFIFLVVKEIINLSSPEPPNMTKISTMTPSVEHSEQKTCTSKLWSNGHWEQRNATSMPLPPPIRSQAQAMKISNFPTHYCSSNRLPLTNTGMPRLENDTAEYWDWRYRVSSYNWNSGCEAAGIPVKPHPTPEQLLNSLVNEGGWLMIGDSLSAQWFMSLSCYLAPYVYAVPHFTPDTPWNATQHLYLNNASSLVRSMELPVGFDLNTTPLVSILRSGLLLSKTEIQQVIEKNNLINDDKPMFGPEKVFDMHTSEYTADFLNPKLRYSKMIASAGAHYTALLFQDRPFHQIAEIFHYNFERWAEIMTDVLKDPRSKGKKILYRTATAGHDKCNRERGGPWNEEKVLETPVWNWQTIPLFNKIADSVLTALNQPRLELMAIERPAMMRPDAHILIDCLHFTVGAGIIEGWTDFLYNYA
;
A
#
# COMPACT_ATOMS: atom_id res chain seq x y z
N MET A 1 -4.92 41.41 44.04
CA MET A 1 -6.30 41.89 44.31
C MET A 1 -7.13 40.63 44.62
N ILE A 2 -7.65 40.44 45.84
CA ILE A 2 -9.00 40.83 46.31
C ILE A 2 -10.11 40.30 45.36
N GLY A 3 -11.06 39.41 45.74
CA GLY A 3 -11.15 38.47 46.88
C GLY A 3 -12.52 38.41 47.60
N ARG A 4 -13.00 37.18 47.94
CA ARG A 4 -14.17 36.83 48.82
C ARG A 4 -15.58 37.15 48.26
N ARG A 5 -16.74 36.64 48.77
CA ARG A 5 -17.22 35.39 49.46
C ARG A 5 -18.79 35.40 49.50
N TYR A 6 -19.41 34.34 50.07
CA TYR A 6 -20.84 34.08 50.46
C TYR A 6 -21.49 32.97 49.59
N SER A 7 -22.08 31.86 50.06
CA SER A 7 -22.45 31.31 51.41
C SER A 7 -23.69 31.93 52.10
N ASN A 8 -24.62 31.20 52.75
CA ASN A 8 -24.69 29.73 53.02
C ASN A 8 -26.09 29.26 53.55
N LYS A 9 -26.37 27.93 53.45
CA LYS A 9 -27.24 27.06 54.31
C LYS A 9 -28.78 27.23 54.43
N GLY A 10 -29.44 26.09 54.67
CA GLY A 10 -30.84 25.95 55.16
C GLY A 10 -31.47 24.55 54.92
N GLN A 11 -30.83 23.44 55.33
CA GLN A 11 -31.22 22.56 56.47
C GLN A 11 -32.66 21.99 56.51
N GLY A 12 -32.78 20.65 56.50
CA GLY A 12 -33.95 19.84 56.86
C GLY A 12 -33.61 18.33 56.90
N LYS A 13 -34.19 17.52 57.80
CA LYS A 13 -33.87 16.08 58.00
C LYS A 13 -35.13 15.21 58.22
N SER A 14 -35.20 14.04 57.56
CA SER A 14 -35.72 12.74 58.08
C SER A 14 -35.79 11.72 56.93
N ASN A 15 -34.99 10.64 56.88
CA ASN A 15 -35.02 9.38 57.64
C ASN A 15 -36.06 8.33 57.15
N MET A 16 -35.56 7.13 56.82
CA MET A 16 -36.24 5.80 56.91
C MET A 16 -37.46 5.53 55.98
N LYS A 17 -37.74 4.29 55.52
CA LYS A 17 -36.95 3.02 55.40
C LYS A 17 -37.71 2.05 54.45
N THR A 18 -37.10 0.89 54.19
CA THR A 18 -37.70 -0.43 53.86
C THR A 18 -38.52 -0.65 52.56
N ASP A 19 -37.92 -1.45 51.67
CA ASP A 19 -38.33 -2.81 51.27
C ASP A 19 -39.51 -3.09 50.30
N ASN A 20 -39.11 -3.62 49.13
CA ASN A 20 -39.48 -4.93 48.55
C ASN A 20 -40.75 -5.20 47.71
N THR A 21 -40.58 -6.28 46.91
CA THR A 21 -41.56 -7.25 46.38
C THR A 21 -42.52 -6.85 45.26
N ASP A 22 -42.08 -7.18 44.04
CA ASP A 22 -42.62 -8.25 43.19
C ASP A 22 -43.93 -8.14 42.37
N HIS A 23 -43.73 -8.55 41.10
CA HIS A 23 -44.55 -9.48 40.31
C HIS A 23 -45.83 -9.03 39.55
N ARG A 24 -45.74 -9.27 38.22
CA ARG A 24 -46.73 -9.87 37.30
C ARG A 24 -47.99 -9.10 36.86
N LEU A 25 -48.02 -8.87 35.53
CA LEU A 25 -49.09 -9.25 34.59
C LEU A 25 -50.55 -8.89 34.95
N THR A 26 -51.16 -7.94 34.22
CA THR A 26 -52.22 -8.27 33.22
C THR A 26 -52.72 -7.06 32.39
N SER A 27 -52.55 -7.17 31.07
CA SER A 27 -53.52 -7.01 29.96
C SER A 27 -54.77 -6.07 29.99
N THR A 28 -55.16 -5.71 28.75
CA THR A 28 -56.51 -5.38 28.20
C THR A 28 -56.99 -3.93 27.98
N LYS A 29 -57.34 -3.68 26.69
CA LYS A 29 -58.42 -2.81 26.11
C LYS A 29 -58.25 -1.28 26.23
N CYS A 30 -58.22 -0.48 25.15
CA CYS A 30 -59.19 -0.28 24.05
C CYS A 30 -60.60 0.19 24.51
N PRO A 31 -61.43 0.89 23.68
CA PRO A 31 -61.24 1.36 22.28
C PRO A 31 -61.73 2.81 21.98
N ALA A 32 -61.49 3.32 20.75
CA ALA A 32 -62.51 4.08 19.99
C ALA A 32 -62.18 4.27 18.47
N LYS A 33 -62.89 3.49 17.62
CA LYS A 33 -63.73 3.91 16.45
C LYS A 33 -63.21 5.00 15.46
N ARG A 34 -63.41 4.91 14.13
CA ARG A 34 -64.30 4.02 13.34
C ARG A 34 -63.91 3.94 11.84
N ASN A 35 -63.93 2.72 11.30
CA ASN A 35 -64.52 2.17 10.04
C ASN A 35 -64.81 3.12 8.85
N VAL A 36 -64.76 2.72 7.56
CA VAL A 36 -65.10 1.45 6.81
C VAL A 36 -64.09 1.33 5.62
N ALA A 37 -63.75 0.22 4.92
CA ALA A 37 -64.37 -1.07 4.56
C ALA A 37 -63.43 -2.30 4.84
N SER A 38 -63.48 -3.54 4.29
CA SER A 38 -63.95 -4.25 3.06
C SER A 38 -63.06 -4.09 1.81
N THR A 39 -62.84 -5.09 0.92
CA THR A 39 -63.45 -6.45 0.78
C THR A 39 -62.41 -7.58 0.54
N ARG A 40 -62.82 -8.83 0.80
CA ARG A 40 -62.14 -10.14 0.52
C ARG A 40 -61.68 -10.32 -0.95
N ILE A 41 -60.83 -11.29 -1.38
CA ILE A 41 -60.53 -12.66 -0.87
C ILE A 41 -59.16 -13.22 -1.38
N SER A 42 -58.75 -14.41 -0.88
CA SER A 42 -57.70 -15.35 -1.39
C SER A 42 -56.21 -14.97 -1.51
N THR A 43 -55.37 -15.75 -0.82
CA THR A 43 -54.00 -16.18 -1.18
C THR A 43 -54.06 -17.54 -1.94
N PRO A 44 -52.96 -18.16 -2.45
CA PRO A 44 -51.54 -17.75 -2.41
C PRO A 44 -50.81 -17.75 -3.79
N ASN A 45 -49.64 -17.09 -3.84
CA ASN A 45 -48.37 -17.68 -4.31
C ASN A 45 -47.22 -16.66 -4.19
N ASN A 46 -46.02 -17.15 -3.86
CA ASN A 46 -44.72 -16.46 -4.05
C ASN A 46 -44.14 -16.96 -5.40
N PRO A 47 -43.07 -16.38 -6.02
CA PRO A 47 -41.87 -15.87 -5.35
C PRO A 47 -41.19 -14.60 -5.95
N HIS A 48 -40.04 -14.25 -5.35
CA HIS A 48 -38.89 -13.43 -5.82
C HIS A 48 -38.81 -11.91 -5.49
N GLU A 49 -37.63 -11.59 -4.93
CA GLU A 49 -36.88 -10.31 -4.94
C GLU A 49 -37.47 -9.07 -4.20
N PRO A 50 -36.62 -8.10 -3.80
CA PRO A 50 -35.43 -8.30 -2.96
C PRO A 50 -35.32 -7.30 -1.78
N GLU A 51 -34.49 -7.59 -0.77
CA GLU A 51 -34.11 -6.63 0.28
C GLU A 51 -32.65 -6.13 0.10
N PRO A 52 -32.29 -4.95 0.66
CA PRO A 52 -31.20 -4.11 0.14
C PRO A 52 -29.81 -4.46 0.68
N ALA A 53 -28.78 -3.87 0.04
CA ALA A 53 -27.38 -4.01 0.42
C ALA A 53 -26.84 -2.74 1.10
N GLU A 54 -26.16 -2.91 2.23
CA GLU A 54 -25.37 -1.89 2.92
C GLU A 54 -23.86 -2.05 2.60
N LEU A 55 -23.03 -1.09 3.02
CA LEU A 55 -21.65 -0.92 2.56
C LEU A 55 -20.65 -0.68 3.71
N GLU A 56 -19.36 -0.73 3.35
CA GLU A 56 -18.18 -0.43 4.17
C GLU A 56 -17.02 0.07 3.26
N ASP A 57 -16.01 0.69 3.87
CA ASP A 57 -14.93 1.45 3.20
C ASP A 57 -13.56 0.77 3.24
N ALA A 58 -12.71 1.02 2.24
CA ALA A 58 -11.40 0.38 2.12
C ALA A 58 -10.27 1.31 1.63
N SER A 59 -9.23 1.47 2.47
CA SER A 59 -7.91 2.03 2.10
C SER A 59 -6.91 0.92 1.74
N TRP A 60 -6.10 1.12 0.69
CA TRP A 60 -5.23 0.08 0.13
C TRP A 60 -3.75 0.50 0.10
N GLY A 61 -2.87 -0.50 0.12
CA GLY A 61 -1.42 -0.34 -0.12
C GLY A 61 -0.81 -1.71 -0.42
N LEU A 62 -0.15 -1.85 -1.58
CA LEU A 62 0.45 -3.10 -2.06
C LEU A 62 1.74 -2.81 -2.85
N SER A 63 2.69 -3.74 -2.84
CA SER A 63 3.93 -3.67 -3.64
C SER A 63 3.95 -4.74 -4.75
N PRO A 64 4.48 -4.46 -5.94
CA PRO A 64 4.46 -5.37 -7.09
C PRO A 64 5.63 -6.39 -7.11
N PRO A 65 5.52 -7.50 -7.86
CA PRO A 65 6.58 -8.48 -8.05
C PRO A 65 7.62 -8.07 -9.12
N THR A 66 8.76 -8.77 -9.16
CA THR A 66 9.93 -8.45 -10.01
C THR A 66 9.78 -8.82 -11.49
N PRO A 67 10.25 -8.00 -12.44
CA PRO A 67 10.19 -8.26 -13.88
C PRO A 67 11.38 -9.10 -14.39
N ASN A 68 11.17 -9.90 -15.45
CA ASN A 68 12.26 -10.45 -16.27
C ASN A 68 11.84 -10.96 -17.68
N ALA A 69 10.68 -10.53 -18.20
CA ALA A 69 10.14 -10.97 -19.50
C ALA A 69 9.80 -9.82 -20.47
N TYR A 70 9.40 -8.65 -19.96
CA TYR A 70 8.68 -7.63 -20.74
C TYR A 70 9.54 -6.60 -21.50
N MET A 71 10.86 -6.54 -21.24
CA MET A 71 11.76 -5.56 -21.88
C MET A 71 11.90 -5.70 -23.41
N LYS A 72 11.29 -6.74 -24.03
CA LYS A 72 11.43 -7.03 -25.45
C LYS A 72 10.21 -6.65 -26.32
N GLU A 73 9.07 -6.33 -25.71
CA GLU A 73 7.87 -5.88 -26.46
C GLU A 73 7.90 -4.37 -26.76
N TYR A 74 8.61 -3.57 -25.97
CA TYR A 74 8.59 -2.11 -26.09
C TYR A 74 9.28 -1.59 -27.38
N GLU A 75 10.40 -2.22 -27.78
CA GLU A 75 11.15 -1.86 -28.99
C GLU A 75 10.37 -2.12 -30.29
N GLU A 76 9.40 -3.04 -30.30
CA GLU A 76 8.58 -3.32 -31.48
C GLU A 76 7.45 -2.27 -31.67
N ILE A 77 7.01 -1.59 -30.60
CA ILE A 77 5.89 -0.63 -30.65
C ILE A 77 6.28 0.70 -31.31
N GLU A 78 7.50 1.21 -31.09
CA GLU A 78 7.97 2.41 -31.81
C GLU A 78 8.10 2.19 -33.33
N SER A 79 8.28 0.94 -33.77
CA SER A 79 8.47 0.61 -35.20
C SER A 79 7.22 0.81 -36.07
N LEU A 80 6.03 0.90 -35.44
CA LEU A 80 4.73 1.00 -36.13
C LEU A 80 4.37 2.42 -36.60
N LEU A 81 5.15 3.45 -36.24
CA LEU A 81 4.89 4.85 -36.60
C LEU A 81 6.15 5.53 -37.19
N GLY A 82 6.29 5.50 -38.51
CA GLY A 82 7.34 6.26 -39.21
C GLY A 82 7.16 7.79 -39.15
N SER A 83 8.20 8.62 -39.31
CA SER A 83 9.60 8.25 -39.61
C SER A 83 10.61 9.41 -39.42
N SER A 84 11.88 9.02 -39.26
CA SER A 84 13.11 9.67 -39.80
C SER A 84 13.78 10.86 -39.09
N ASN A 85 15.12 10.85 -39.23
CA ASN A 85 16.07 11.98 -39.24
C ASN A 85 16.40 12.75 -37.94
N GLN A 86 17.29 12.17 -37.13
CA GLN A 86 18.24 12.94 -36.31
C GLN A 86 19.28 13.67 -37.20
N SER A 87 19.71 14.88 -36.83
CA SER A 87 21.13 15.33 -36.99
C SER A 87 21.42 16.74 -36.45
N ARG A 88 22.19 16.81 -35.35
CA ARG A 88 23.14 17.89 -34.95
C ARG A 88 23.93 17.36 -33.74
N LEU A 89 25.21 16.97 -33.82
CA LEU A 89 26.46 17.71 -34.14
C LEU A 89 27.00 18.61 -33.01
N SER A 90 28.32 18.48 -32.77
CA SER A 90 29.26 19.56 -32.34
C SER A 90 29.20 20.04 -30.86
N LEU A 91 30.32 20.23 -30.13
CA LEU A 91 31.74 19.85 -30.32
C LEU A 91 32.53 20.03 -28.99
N HIS A 92 33.64 19.28 -28.85
CA HIS A 92 34.89 19.55 -28.11
C HIS A 92 34.96 20.11 -26.66
N ASP A 93 35.86 19.49 -25.88
CA ASP A 93 36.36 19.91 -24.57
C ASP A 93 37.25 21.17 -24.61
N VAL A 94 37.30 21.90 -23.47
CA VAL A 94 38.52 22.60 -23.02
C VAL A 94 38.82 22.22 -21.55
N ASN A 95 39.53 21.11 -21.43
CA ASN A 95 40.48 20.74 -20.38
C ASN A 95 41.15 21.94 -19.65
N PHE A 96 41.43 21.84 -18.33
CA PHE A 96 42.82 21.79 -17.82
C PHE A 96 42.97 21.65 -16.29
N ASP A 97 43.97 20.82 -15.94
CA ASP A 97 45.00 21.00 -14.91
C ASP A 97 44.83 20.64 -13.40
N ASN A 98 45.66 19.65 -13.03
CA ASN A 98 46.73 19.70 -12.02
C ASN A 98 46.54 19.12 -10.60
N ILE A 99 47.36 18.08 -10.35
CA ILE A 99 48.31 17.93 -9.21
C ILE A 99 47.68 17.63 -7.83
N GLU A 100 48.13 16.66 -7.02
CA GLU A 100 49.46 16.02 -6.93
C GLU A 100 49.43 14.51 -6.56
N ARG A 101 50.56 13.81 -6.74
CA ARG A 101 50.95 12.63 -5.96
C ARG A 101 52.31 12.88 -5.33
N GLY A 102 52.42 12.82 -4.00
CA GLY A 102 53.69 12.97 -3.28
C GLY A 102 53.73 12.10 -2.01
N ARG A 103 54.86 11.44 -1.73
CA ARG A 103 54.97 10.41 -0.69
C ARG A 103 56.31 10.46 0.04
N GLU A 104 56.25 10.28 1.37
CA GLU A 104 57.36 9.92 2.28
C GLU A 104 58.53 10.91 2.45
N ARG A 105 59.49 10.51 3.32
CA ARG A 105 60.51 11.38 3.97
C ARG A 105 61.89 11.15 3.35
N GLY A 106 62.75 12.17 3.35
CA GLY A 106 64.21 11.95 3.47
C GLY A 106 65.13 12.72 2.51
N ALA A 107 65.70 13.82 3.02
CA ALA A 107 67.03 14.39 2.76
C ALA A 107 67.84 14.12 1.45
N SER A 108 68.27 15.25 0.86
CA SER A 108 69.61 15.55 0.30
C SER A 108 70.10 14.98 -1.07
N SER A 109 70.45 15.96 -1.92
CA SER A 109 71.60 16.04 -2.84
C SER A 109 71.72 15.18 -4.12
N ALA A 110 71.48 15.87 -5.25
CA ALA A 110 72.34 15.96 -6.46
C ALA A 110 72.68 14.72 -7.32
N GLY A 111 72.50 14.83 -8.65
CA GLY A 111 73.23 13.97 -9.61
C GLY A 111 72.56 13.67 -10.97
N ILE A 112 72.72 14.59 -11.94
CA ILE A 112 73.06 14.37 -13.37
C ILE A 112 72.56 13.07 -14.07
N CYS A 113 71.76 13.25 -15.14
CA CYS A 113 71.43 12.26 -16.17
C CYS A 113 72.60 12.00 -17.17
N PRO A 114 72.52 11.05 -18.14
CA PRO A 114 71.65 9.87 -18.30
C PRO A 114 72.42 8.56 -18.63
N ARG A 115 71.77 7.38 -18.61
CA ARG A 115 71.63 6.52 -19.83
C ARG A 115 70.73 5.29 -19.67
N SER A 116 70.30 4.82 -20.83
CA SER A 116 69.35 3.75 -21.13
C SER A 116 69.80 2.32 -20.82
N ALA A 117 68.80 1.46 -20.62
CA ALA A 117 68.74 0.05 -21.02
C ALA A 117 69.69 -0.98 -20.36
N ALA A 118 69.15 -1.78 -19.44
CA ALA A 118 68.82 -3.19 -19.72
C ALA A 118 68.20 -3.91 -18.49
N TYR A 119 66.88 -4.17 -18.47
CA TYR A 119 66.30 -5.23 -17.60
C TYR A 119 64.93 -5.78 -18.06
N TRP A 120 64.64 -5.80 -19.36
CA TRP A 120 63.40 -6.39 -19.92
C TRP A 120 63.42 -7.93 -20.06
N ALA A 121 64.50 -8.58 -19.61
CA ALA A 121 64.73 -10.02 -19.83
C ALA A 121 63.94 -10.93 -18.86
N ASP A 122 63.74 -10.51 -17.60
CA ASP A 122 63.35 -11.43 -16.52
C ASP A 122 61.82 -11.53 -16.29
N PHE A 123 61.06 -10.49 -16.67
CA PHE A 123 59.61 -10.44 -16.42
C PHE A 123 58.81 -11.52 -17.19
N LYS A 124 59.39 -12.13 -18.23
CA LYS A 124 58.72 -13.13 -19.09
C LYS A 124 58.58 -14.53 -18.48
N LYS A 125 59.15 -14.82 -17.30
CA LYS A 125 59.13 -16.17 -16.69
C LYS A 125 58.11 -16.39 -15.57
N THR A 126 57.43 -15.36 -15.06
CA THR A 126 56.44 -15.52 -13.99
C THR A 126 55.04 -15.90 -14.51
N ARG A 127 54.25 -16.60 -13.67
CA ARG A 127 52.90 -17.10 -14.05
C ARG A 127 51.93 -15.96 -14.43
N HIS A 128 52.10 -14.77 -13.84
CA HIS A 128 51.29 -13.58 -14.11
C HIS A 128 51.53 -12.97 -15.50
N GLY A 129 52.76 -13.07 -16.04
CA GLY A 129 53.09 -12.53 -17.36
C GLY A 129 52.34 -13.18 -18.53
N ARG A 130 51.73 -14.36 -18.34
CA ARG A 130 50.95 -15.05 -19.38
C ARG A 130 49.48 -14.65 -19.43
N ILE A 131 48.91 -14.14 -18.33
CA ILE A 131 47.50 -13.71 -18.28
C ILE A 131 47.33 -12.38 -19.02
N LEU A 132 48.27 -11.44 -18.82
CA LEU A 132 48.24 -10.12 -19.46
C LEU A 132 48.34 -10.19 -21.01
N VAL A 133 49.03 -11.19 -21.55
CA VAL A 133 49.21 -11.41 -23.01
C VAL A 133 47.94 -11.94 -23.70
N LEU A 134 46.98 -12.49 -22.96
CA LEU A 134 45.66 -12.86 -23.51
C LEU A 134 44.76 -11.63 -23.68
N LEU A 135 44.74 -10.74 -22.69
CA LEU A 135 43.95 -9.49 -22.72
C LEU A 135 44.40 -8.53 -23.83
N THR A 136 45.68 -8.53 -24.22
CA THR A 136 46.16 -7.66 -25.31
C THR A 136 45.72 -8.12 -26.71
N LYS A 137 45.29 -9.38 -26.90
CA LYS A 137 44.90 -9.89 -28.22
C LYS A 137 43.44 -9.61 -28.61
N THR A 138 42.52 -9.62 -27.65
CA THR A 138 41.12 -9.24 -27.89
C THR A 138 41.00 -7.74 -28.18
N SER A 139 41.72 -6.91 -27.42
CA SER A 139 41.75 -5.46 -27.62
C SER A 139 42.27 -5.05 -29.00
N ALA A 140 43.26 -5.75 -29.54
CA ALA A 140 43.80 -5.49 -30.87
C ALA A 140 42.80 -5.77 -32.00
N LEU A 141 41.95 -6.79 -31.86
CA LEU A 141 40.93 -7.12 -32.86
C LEU A 141 39.81 -6.05 -32.88
N LEU A 142 39.39 -5.58 -31.70
CA LEU A 142 38.41 -4.51 -31.59
C LEU A 142 38.93 -3.19 -32.18
N LEU A 143 40.21 -2.87 -31.93
CA LEU A 143 40.88 -1.70 -32.51
C LEU A 143 40.98 -1.78 -34.04
N PHE A 144 41.24 -2.97 -34.59
CA PHE A 144 41.30 -3.18 -36.04
C PHE A 144 39.93 -2.96 -36.71
N ILE A 145 38.85 -3.46 -36.09
CA ILE A 145 37.47 -3.24 -36.58
C ILE A 145 37.11 -1.76 -36.56
N LEU A 146 37.44 -1.04 -35.48
CA LEU A 146 37.21 0.41 -35.35
C LEU A 146 38.01 1.24 -36.37
N LEU A 147 39.22 0.79 -36.76
CA LEU A 147 40.01 1.45 -37.79
C LEU A 147 39.42 1.25 -39.20
N VAL A 148 38.96 0.04 -39.54
CA VAL A 148 38.33 -0.25 -40.84
C VAL A 148 37.03 0.53 -41.03
N VAL A 149 36.19 0.65 -39.99
CA VAL A 149 34.97 1.48 -40.05
C VAL A 149 35.30 2.97 -40.25
N LYS A 150 36.45 3.43 -39.74
CA LYS A 150 36.87 4.84 -39.85
C LYS A 150 37.36 5.21 -41.26
N GLU A 151 38.00 4.30 -42.00
CA GLU A 151 38.40 4.58 -43.40
C GLU A 151 37.21 4.61 -44.36
N ILE A 152 36.21 3.74 -44.18
CA ILE A 152 35.05 3.63 -45.08
C ILE A 152 34.19 4.92 -45.11
N ILE A 153 34.21 5.71 -44.04
CA ILE A 153 33.45 6.98 -43.94
C ILE A 153 34.22 8.16 -44.59
N SER A 154 35.50 7.99 -44.96
CA SER A 154 36.38 9.08 -45.40
C SER A 154 36.36 9.39 -46.92
N LEU A 155 35.27 9.05 -47.64
CA LEU A 155 35.18 9.21 -49.10
C LEU A 155 33.84 9.84 -49.59
N SER A 156 33.52 11.05 -49.14
CA SER A 156 32.93 12.10 -50.02
C SER A 156 32.78 13.45 -49.32
N SER A 157 33.61 14.43 -49.69
CA SER A 157 33.39 15.84 -49.35
C SER A 157 34.08 16.79 -50.34
N SER A 158 33.33 17.25 -51.34
CA SER A 158 33.64 18.36 -52.23
C SER A 158 32.32 18.90 -52.83
N GLU A 159 32.12 20.19 -53.07
CA GLU A 159 32.88 21.39 -52.69
C GLU A 159 31.91 22.58 -52.58
N SER A 160 32.35 23.72 -52.03
CA SER A 160 31.48 24.88 -51.80
C SER A 160 31.25 25.75 -53.05
N SER A 161 30.09 26.40 -53.15
CA SER A 161 30.01 27.74 -53.76
C SER A 161 28.93 28.61 -53.13
N ASN A 162 29.20 29.92 -53.03
CA ASN A 162 28.34 30.91 -52.38
C ASN A 162 27.46 31.65 -53.40
N VAL A 163 26.22 32.00 -53.04
CA VAL A 163 25.53 33.17 -53.59
C VAL A 163 24.79 33.91 -52.47
N THR A 164 25.27 35.10 -52.11
CA THR A 164 24.54 36.06 -51.28
C THR A 164 23.42 36.74 -52.08
N LYS A 165 22.30 37.04 -51.42
CA LYS A 165 21.39 38.11 -51.87
C LYS A 165 20.78 38.85 -50.69
N VAL A 166 20.44 40.11 -50.94
CA VAL A 166 20.22 41.16 -49.94
C VAL A 166 18.73 41.41 -49.70
N SER A 167 18.39 41.85 -48.49
CA SER A 167 17.05 42.22 -48.06
C SER A 167 16.37 43.28 -48.93
N THR A 168 15.04 43.19 -49.04
CA THR A 168 14.17 44.35 -49.24
C THR A 168 13.06 44.30 -48.21
N MET A 169 12.97 45.32 -47.35
CA MET A 169 11.86 45.47 -46.41
C MET A 169 10.65 46.09 -47.11
N THR A 170 9.45 45.58 -46.83
CA THR A 170 8.19 46.32 -46.98
C THR A 170 7.38 46.14 -45.69
N PRO A 171 6.79 47.22 -45.13
CA PRO A 171 6.11 47.14 -43.84
C PRO A 171 4.69 46.56 -44.01
N SER A 172 4.56 45.25 -43.91
CA SER A 172 3.27 44.63 -43.57
C SER A 172 2.91 45.02 -42.14
N VAL A 173 1.75 45.66 -41.95
CA VAL A 173 1.22 45.97 -40.61
C VAL A 173 1.09 44.67 -39.82
N GLU A 174 1.76 44.57 -38.68
CA GLU A 174 1.52 43.48 -37.74
C GLU A 174 0.10 43.58 -37.22
N HIS A 175 -0.78 42.70 -37.72
CA HIS A 175 -1.93 42.30 -36.93
C HIS A 175 -1.40 41.66 -35.66
N ILE A 176 -1.57 42.34 -34.52
CA ILE A 176 -1.20 41.81 -33.21
C ILE A 176 -2.08 40.59 -32.95
N GLU A 177 -1.53 39.41 -33.23
CA GLU A 177 -2.25 38.16 -33.05
C GLU A 177 -2.38 37.87 -31.55
N GLN A 178 -3.61 37.87 -31.06
CA GLN A 178 -3.91 37.44 -29.70
C GLN A 178 -3.67 35.92 -29.60
N LYS A 179 -2.44 35.54 -29.25
CA LYS A 179 -2.07 34.16 -28.90
C LYS A 179 -3.00 33.67 -27.80
N THR A 180 -3.86 32.70 -28.10
CA THR A 180 -4.76 32.08 -27.13
C THR A 180 -4.02 30.95 -26.40
N CYS A 181 -4.12 30.93 -25.07
CA CYS A 181 -3.66 29.79 -24.27
C CYS A 181 -4.49 28.54 -24.61
N THR A 182 -3.83 27.45 -25.00
CA THR A 182 -4.45 26.12 -25.15
C THR A 182 -4.04 25.26 -23.95
N SER A 183 -4.85 24.27 -23.55
CA SER A 183 -4.52 23.40 -22.41
C SER A 183 -3.17 22.68 -22.59
N LYS A 184 -2.81 22.28 -23.81
CA LYS A 184 -1.47 21.73 -24.14
C LYS A 184 -0.33 22.74 -23.97
N LEU A 185 -0.56 24.02 -24.29
CA LEU A 185 0.44 25.07 -24.04
C LEU A 185 0.53 25.39 -22.55
N TRP A 186 -0.60 25.39 -21.84
CA TRP A 186 -0.65 25.56 -20.39
C TRP A 186 0.10 24.45 -19.64
N SER A 187 -0.09 23.19 -20.06
CA SER A 187 0.56 22.00 -19.48
C SER A 187 2.05 21.91 -19.79
N ASN A 188 2.57 22.64 -20.78
CA ASN A 188 4.00 22.78 -21.07
C ASN A 188 4.72 23.79 -20.15
N GLY A 189 4.21 23.97 -18.94
CA GLY A 189 4.81 24.76 -17.87
C GLY A 189 5.83 24.01 -17.01
N HIS A 190 6.07 24.52 -15.82
CA HIS A 190 6.96 23.94 -14.80
C HIS A 190 6.47 24.24 -13.38
N TRP A 191 6.97 23.50 -12.39
CA TRP A 191 6.71 23.79 -10.98
C TRP A 191 7.71 24.82 -10.43
N GLU A 192 7.20 25.91 -9.86
CA GLU A 192 7.97 26.97 -9.22
C GLU A 192 7.75 26.94 -7.71
N GLN A 193 8.80 27.16 -6.91
CA GLN A 193 8.64 27.26 -5.45
C GLN A 193 8.12 28.66 -5.07
N ARG A 194 7.01 28.70 -4.32
CA ARG A 194 6.44 29.90 -3.71
C ARG A 194 7.47 30.50 -2.75
N ASN A 195 7.67 31.82 -2.83
CA ASN A 195 8.55 32.52 -1.89
C ASN A 195 8.05 32.31 -0.45
N VAL A 196 8.93 31.92 0.48
CA VAL A 196 8.58 31.68 1.89
C VAL A 196 7.92 32.90 2.55
N THR A 197 8.28 34.11 2.15
CA THR A 197 7.67 35.38 2.59
C THR A 197 6.26 35.63 2.03
N SER A 198 5.85 34.90 0.99
CA SER A 198 4.50 34.91 0.42
C SER A 198 3.61 33.78 0.94
N MET A 199 4.16 32.84 1.72
CA MET A 199 3.38 31.72 2.28
C MET A 199 2.57 32.15 3.52
N PRO A 200 1.34 31.64 3.72
CA PRO A 200 0.45 32.06 4.83
C PRO A 200 0.94 31.77 6.25
N LEU A 201 1.97 30.92 6.40
CA LEU A 201 2.70 30.59 7.63
C LEU A 201 4.14 30.20 7.28
N PRO A 202 5.15 30.58 8.10
CA PRO A 202 6.49 30.04 8.03
C PRO A 202 6.57 28.62 8.63
N PRO A 203 7.63 27.85 8.35
CA PRO A 203 7.86 26.54 8.98
C PRO A 203 8.41 26.70 10.42
N PRO A 204 8.27 25.68 11.29
CA PRO A 204 7.60 24.41 11.06
C PRO A 204 6.10 24.47 11.38
N ILE A 205 5.28 23.89 10.49
CA ILE A 205 3.89 23.52 10.83
C ILE A 205 3.87 22.26 11.71
N ARG A 206 2.79 22.08 12.48
CA ARG A 206 2.62 20.96 13.44
C ARG A 206 1.16 20.47 13.56
N SER A 207 0.25 21.00 12.76
CA SER A 207 -1.17 20.67 12.85
C SER A 207 -1.88 20.74 11.49
N GLN A 208 -2.98 20.00 11.36
CA GLN A 208 -3.81 19.98 10.16
C GLN A 208 -4.26 21.40 9.77
N ALA A 209 -4.71 22.21 10.73
CA ALA A 209 -5.13 23.59 10.50
C ALA A 209 -4.02 24.47 9.90
N GLN A 210 -2.76 24.25 10.28
CA GLN A 210 -1.61 24.97 9.72
C GLN A 210 -1.25 24.49 8.31
N ALA A 211 -1.34 23.17 8.04
CA ALA A 211 -1.15 22.63 6.70
C ALA A 211 -2.24 23.13 5.73
N MET A 212 -3.51 23.10 6.14
CA MET A 212 -4.64 23.62 5.37
C MET A 212 -4.46 25.10 5.03
N LYS A 213 -4.07 25.91 6.03
CA LYS A 213 -3.80 27.34 5.83
C LYS A 213 -2.62 27.58 4.86
N ILE A 214 -1.59 26.73 4.87
CA ILE A 214 -0.47 26.82 3.91
C ILE A 214 -0.90 26.50 2.48
N SER A 215 -1.83 25.57 2.30
CA SER A 215 -2.49 25.27 1.02
C SER A 215 -3.51 26.33 0.58
N ASN A 216 -3.51 27.52 1.19
CA ASN A 216 -4.49 28.60 0.96
C ASN A 216 -5.96 28.21 1.21
N PHE A 217 -6.25 27.12 1.94
CA PHE A 217 -7.63 26.75 2.27
C PHE A 217 -8.22 27.65 3.38
N PRO A 218 -9.50 28.07 3.31
CA PRO A 218 -10.06 29.02 4.28
C PRO A 218 -10.30 28.40 5.68
N THR A 219 -10.48 27.08 5.75
CA THR A 219 -10.78 26.33 6.97
C THR A 219 -9.86 25.12 7.16
N HIS A 220 -9.87 24.58 8.37
CA HIS A 220 -9.12 23.37 8.74
C HIS A 220 -9.87 22.05 8.43
N TYR A 221 -11.04 22.12 7.81
CA TYR A 221 -11.90 20.99 7.46
C TYR A 221 -12.40 21.12 6.01
N CYS A 222 -12.94 20.03 5.46
CA CYS A 222 -13.50 19.95 4.12
C CYS A 222 -15.01 19.68 4.17
N ALA A 223 -15.76 20.16 3.18
CA ALA A 223 -17.22 20.04 3.16
C ALA A 223 -17.72 18.63 2.78
N SER A 224 -16.92 17.86 2.02
CA SER A 224 -17.12 16.42 1.79
C SER A 224 -16.39 15.61 2.85
N ASN A 225 -16.93 14.43 3.15
CA ASN A 225 -16.33 13.37 3.94
C ASN A 225 -16.16 12.05 3.15
N ARG A 226 -16.37 12.06 1.82
CA ARG A 226 -16.37 10.86 0.93
C ARG A 226 -15.01 10.17 0.80
N LEU A 227 -13.95 10.85 1.21
CA LEU A 227 -12.65 10.26 1.51
C LEU A 227 -12.33 10.70 2.94
N ASP A 228 -11.93 9.76 3.81
CA ASP A 228 -11.37 10.14 5.11
C ASP A 228 -10.15 11.06 4.90
N LEU A 229 -9.90 11.97 5.84
CA LEU A 229 -8.81 12.94 5.79
C LEU A 229 -7.44 12.23 5.71
N VAL A 230 -7.31 11.00 6.22
CA VAL A 230 -6.13 10.14 5.99
C VAL A 230 -5.90 9.88 4.50
N ASN A 231 -6.97 9.56 3.75
CA ASN A 231 -6.94 9.34 2.30
C ASN A 231 -6.80 10.66 1.50
N THR A 232 -6.71 11.82 2.18
CA THR A 232 -6.35 13.12 1.58
C THR A 232 -4.89 13.51 1.87
N GLY A 233 -4.15 12.70 2.63
CA GLY A 233 -2.80 13.04 3.08
C GLY A 233 -2.77 14.08 4.18
N MET A 234 -3.80 14.08 5.04
CA MET A 234 -3.82 14.81 6.30
C MET A 234 -3.75 13.82 7.47
N PRO A 235 -2.78 13.95 8.39
CA PRO A 235 -2.71 13.11 9.58
C PRO A 235 -3.95 13.29 10.47
N GLN A 236 -4.47 12.18 11.01
CA GLN A 236 -5.42 12.21 12.14
C GLN A 236 -4.76 12.66 13.48
N LEU A 237 -3.45 12.95 13.49
CA LEU A 237 -2.66 13.22 14.70
C LEU A 237 -1.69 14.40 14.50
N GLU A 238 -1.71 15.37 15.40
CA GLU A 238 -0.66 16.42 15.46
C GLU A 238 0.74 15.84 15.77
N ASN A 239 0.77 14.69 16.44
CA ASN A 239 1.98 13.92 16.78
C ASN A 239 2.66 13.22 15.59
N ASP A 240 2.25 13.47 14.34
CA ASP A 240 3.07 13.01 13.22
C ASP A 240 4.45 13.68 13.23
N THR A 241 5.45 12.94 12.76
CA THR A 241 6.87 13.32 12.87
C THR A 241 7.11 14.70 12.26
N ALA A 242 8.02 15.48 12.84
CA ALA A 242 8.42 16.77 12.26
C ALA A 242 8.79 16.66 10.77
N GLN A 243 9.40 15.54 10.36
CA GLN A 243 9.71 15.20 8.96
C GLN A 243 8.47 15.08 8.03
N TYR A 244 7.32 14.64 8.55
CA TYR A 244 6.05 14.62 7.80
C TYR A 244 5.53 16.04 7.62
N TRP A 245 5.44 16.83 8.69
CA TRP A 245 4.98 18.22 8.62
C TRP A 245 5.90 19.11 7.75
N ASP A 246 7.21 18.84 7.78
CA ASP A 246 8.25 19.42 6.94
C ASP A 246 8.14 18.99 5.45
N TRP A 247 7.82 17.72 5.17
CA TRP A 247 7.43 17.27 3.83
C TRP A 247 6.13 17.94 3.36
N ARG A 248 5.10 18.01 4.21
CA ARG A 248 3.80 18.63 3.90
C ARG A 248 3.95 20.13 3.61
N TYR A 249 4.84 20.81 4.33
CA TYR A 249 5.28 22.18 4.04
C TYR A 249 5.93 22.26 2.64
N ARG A 250 6.91 21.39 2.33
CA ARG A 250 7.57 21.34 1.02
C ARG A 250 6.59 21.15 -0.13
N VAL A 251 5.74 20.12 -0.12
CA VAL A 251 4.86 19.79 -1.26
C VAL A 251 3.85 20.92 -1.54
N SER A 252 3.41 21.64 -0.50
CA SER A 252 2.50 22.80 -0.61
C SER A 252 3.23 24.12 -0.92
N SER A 253 4.56 24.14 -0.83
CA SER A 253 5.38 25.31 -1.18
C SER A 253 5.57 25.48 -2.69
N TYR A 254 4.95 24.65 -3.54
CA TYR A 254 5.05 24.76 -5.01
C TYR A 254 3.77 25.32 -5.64
N LYS A 255 3.91 26.05 -6.74
CA LYS A 255 2.83 26.44 -7.66
C LYS A 255 3.18 25.98 -9.06
N TRP A 256 2.18 25.77 -9.90
CA TRP A 256 2.42 25.69 -11.33
C TRP A 256 2.81 27.08 -11.87
N ASN A 257 3.60 27.09 -12.93
CA ASN A 257 3.92 28.27 -13.74
C ASN A 257 3.74 27.81 -15.19
N SER A 258 2.63 28.22 -15.79
CA SER A 258 2.10 27.64 -17.02
C SER A 258 2.98 27.96 -18.24
N GLY A 259 2.96 27.09 -19.26
CA GLY A 259 3.64 27.40 -20.52
C GLY A 259 3.02 28.60 -21.25
N CYS A 260 1.79 29.00 -20.87
CA CYS A 260 1.15 30.24 -21.32
C CYS A 260 1.78 31.49 -20.67
N GLU A 261 2.02 31.49 -19.35
CA GLU A 261 2.79 32.55 -18.69
C GLU A 261 4.20 32.67 -19.27
N ALA A 262 4.89 31.54 -19.46
CA ALA A 262 6.22 31.48 -20.07
C ALA A 262 6.23 31.99 -21.53
N ALA A 263 5.12 31.83 -22.27
CA ALA A 263 4.93 32.38 -23.62
C ALA A 263 4.50 33.86 -23.64
N GLY A 264 4.35 34.52 -22.48
CA GLY A 264 3.87 35.89 -22.37
C GLY A 264 2.38 36.08 -22.64
N ILE A 265 1.60 35.00 -22.66
CA ILE A 265 0.14 35.04 -22.82
C ILE A 265 -0.46 35.43 -21.46
N PRO A 266 -1.33 36.47 -21.36
CA PRO A 266 -1.87 36.89 -20.08
C PRO A 266 -2.73 35.82 -19.41
N VAL A 267 -2.30 35.36 -18.23
CA VAL A 267 -2.99 34.33 -17.45
C VAL A 267 -3.79 34.97 -16.30
N LYS A 268 -5.13 34.80 -16.32
CA LYS A 268 -6.03 34.93 -15.17
C LYS A 268 -5.39 34.26 -13.94
N PRO A 269 -5.27 34.94 -12.79
CA PRO A 269 -4.78 34.30 -11.57
C PRO A 269 -5.78 33.24 -11.08
N HIS A 270 -5.27 32.27 -10.31
CA HIS A 270 -6.06 31.29 -9.59
C HIS A 270 -7.26 31.94 -8.86
N PRO A 271 -8.51 31.51 -9.13
CA PRO A 271 -9.69 32.18 -8.58
C PRO A 271 -9.77 31.99 -7.06
N THR A 272 -10.13 33.03 -6.30
CA THR A 272 -10.44 32.89 -4.87
C THR A 272 -11.69 32.03 -4.66
N PRO A 273 -11.94 31.47 -3.46
CA PRO A 273 -13.16 30.69 -3.20
C PRO A 273 -14.42 31.48 -3.50
N GLU A 274 -14.43 32.78 -3.19
CA GLU A 274 -15.54 33.71 -3.49
C GLU A 274 -15.78 33.85 -5.00
N GLN A 275 -14.71 34.00 -5.79
CA GLN A 275 -14.79 34.09 -7.26
C GLN A 275 -15.26 32.78 -7.89
N LEU A 276 -14.75 31.65 -7.40
CA LEU A 276 -15.15 30.32 -7.88
C LEU A 276 -16.62 30.03 -7.56
N LEU A 277 -17.09 30.34 -6.34
CA LEU A 277 -18.52 30.23 -5.99
C LEU A 277 -19.38 31.12 -6.86
N ASN A 278 -18.98 32.38 -7.08
CA ASN A 278 -19.75 33.30 -7.91
C ASN A 278 -19.83 32.82 -9.38
N SER A 279 -18.80 32.15 -9.90
CA SER A 279 -18.83 31.45 -11.19
C SER A 279 -19.79 30.26 -11.16
N LEU A 280 -19.65 29.33 -10.20
CA LEU A 280 -20.50 28.14 -10.07
C LEU A 280 -21.99 28.46 -9.88
N VAL A 281 -22.32 29.57 -9.21
CA VAL A 281 -23.70 30.05 -9.02
C VAL A 281 -24.27 30.68 -10.29
N ASN A 282 -23.53 31.60 -10.93
CA ASN A 282 -24.07 32.41 -12.03
C ASN A 282 -23.92 31.77 -13.41
N GLU A 283 -22.78 31.14 -13.69
CA GLU A 283 -22.57 30.37 -14.94
C GLU A 283 -23.24 29.00 -14.87
N GLY A 284 -23.29 28.40 -13.67
CA GLY A 284 -23.83 27.07 -13.41
C GLY A 284 -22.76 26.06 -12.97
N GLY A 285 -23.19 25.00 -12.29
CA GLY A 285 -22.31 24.06 -11.58
C GLY A 285 -21.47 23.13 -12.46
N TRP A 286 -20.66 22.27 -11.84
CA TRP A 286 -19.81 21.28 -12.52
C TRP A 286 -20.28 19.85 -12.23
N LEU A 287 -20.28 18.99 -13.25
CA LEU A 287 -20.62 17.57 -13.16
C LEU A 287 -19.38 16.72 -13.44
N MET A 288 -18.76 16.21 -12.39
CA MET A 288 -17.53 15.41 -12.47
C MET A 288 -17.87 13.92 -12.62
N ILE A 289 -17.25 13.23 -13.57
CA ILE A 289 -17.46 11.81 -13.88
C ILE A 289 -16.09 11.11 -13.89
N GLY A 290 -15.89 10.06 -13.09
CA GLY A 290 -14.65 9.27 -13.24
C GLY A 290 -14.28 8.32 -12.10
N ASP A 291 -12.97 8.13 -11.98
CA ASP A 291 -12.26 7.27 -11.05
C ASP A 291 -12.06 7.90 -9.64
N SER A 292 -11.15 7.34 -8.83
CA SER A 292 -10.83 7.84 -7.50
C SER A 292 -10.01 9.13 -7.49
N LEU A 293 -9.25 9.42 -8.55
CA LEU A 293 -8.54 10.69 -8.73
C LEU A 293 -9.54 11.83 -8.95
N SER A 294 -10.60 11.55 -9.72
CA SER A 294 -11.74 12.47 -9.91
C SER A 294 -12.48 12.75 -8.59
N ALA A 295 -12.64 11.73 -7.74
CA ALA A 295 -13.21 11.89 -6.39
C ALA A 295 -12.27 12.66 -5.44
N GLN A 296 -10.95 12.53 -5.59
CA GLN A 296 -9.97 13.28 -4.84
C GLN A 296 -9.95 14.77 -5.22
N TRP A 297 -10.07 15.10 -6.51
CA TRP A 297 -10.24 16.49 -6.94
C TRP A 297 -11.54 17.09 -6.38
N PHE A 298 -12.66 16.36 -6.45
CA PHE A 298 -13.92 16.78 -5.81
C PHE A 298 -13.77 17.04 -4.30
N MET A 299 -13.12 16.12 -3.57
CA MET A 299 -12.81 16.30 -2.15
C MET A 299 -12.02 17.61 -1.93
N SER A 300 -11.02 17.87 -2.75
CA SER A 300 -10.18 19.06 -2.69
C SER A 300 -10.95 20.36 -2.97
N LEU A 301 -11.89 20.34 -3.93
CA LEU A 301 -12.83 21.44 -4.15
C LEU A 301 -13.70 21.69 -2.89
N SER A 302 -14.14 20.62 -2.22
CA SER A 302 -14.89 20.72 -0.97
C SER A 302 -14.06 21.29 0.20
N CYS A 303 -12.73 21.12 0.18
CA CYS A 303 -11.79 21.78 1.09
C CYS A 303 -11.60 23.26 0.75
N TYR A 304 -11.44 23.57 -0.54
CA TYR A 304 -11.24 24.94 -1.03
C TYR A 304 -12.45 25.85 -0.83
N LEU A 305 -13.66 25.28 -0.91
CA LEU A 305 -14.93 25.98 -0.79
C LEU A 305 -15.54 25.95 0.63
N ALA A 306 -14.91 25.27 1.60
CA ALA A 306 -15.34 25.34 3.00
C ALA A 306 -14.98 26.71 3.61
N PRO A 307 -15.85 27.34 4.43
CA PRO A 307 -17.08 26.82 5.05
C PRO A 307 -18.35 27.10 4.22
N TYR A 308 -18.20 27.62 3.00
CA TYR A 308 -19.27 28.21 2.20
C TYR A 308 -20.18 27.18 1.52
N VAL A 309 -19.79 25.90 1.51
CA VAL A 309 -20.57 24.79 0.97
C VAL A 309 -20.69 23.64 1.98
N TYR A 310 -21.65 22.75 1.75
CA TYR A 310 -21.81 21.47 2.48
C TYR A 310 -22.05 20.34 1.49
N ALA A 311 -21.61 19.12 1.81
CA ALA A 311 -21.81 17.95 0.94
C ALA A 311 -23.08 17.15 1.28
N VAL A 312 -23.72 16.59 0.26
CA VAL A 312 -24.88 15.66 0.39
C VAL A 312 -24.76 14.54 -0.65
N PRO A 313 -24.98 13.26 -0.29
CA PRO A 313 -25.13 12.77 1.07
C PRO A 313 -23.85 12.98 1.87
N HIS A 314 -23.97 13.07 3.19
CA HIS A 314 -22.83 12.86 4.07
C HIS A 314 -22.59 11.36 4.11
N PHE A 315 -21.39 10.90 3.75
CA PHE A 315 -21.12 9.48 3.62
C PHE A 315 -21.11 8.83 5.01
N THR A 316 -21.90 7.77 5.17
CA THR A 316 -21.88 6.78 6.25
C THR A 316 -21.41 5.45 5.67
N PRO A 317 -21.08 4.42 6.48
CA PRO A 317 -20.78 3.08 5.95
C PRO A 317 -21.87 2.60 4.99
N ASP A 318 -23.14 2.73 5.39
CA ASP A 318 -24.36 2.46 4.62
C ASP A 318 -24.56 3.29 3.33
N THR A 319 -23.71 4.29 3.05
CA THR A 319 -23.82 5.12 1.83
C THR A 319 -23.09 4.46 0.65
N PRO A 320 -23.76 4.22 -0.51
CA PRO A 320 -23.12 3.59 -1.65
C PRO A 320 -21.90 4.35 -2.19
N TRP A 321 -20.77 3.67 -2.36
CA TRP A 321 -19.51 4.25 -2.87
C TRP A 321 -19.62 4.88 -4.26
N ASN A 322 -20.60 4.43 -5.05
CA ASN A 322 -20.94 4.96 -6.37
C ASN A 322 -22.00 6.07 -6.33
N ALA A 323 -22.69 6.30 -5.20
CA ALA A 323 -23.72 7.32 -5.08
C ALA A 323 -23.20 8.70 -5.49
N THR A 324 -24.01 9.50 -6.17
CA THR A 324 -23.66 10.88 -6.49
C THR A 324 -23.45 11.66 -5.19
N GLN A 325 -22.36 12.43 -5.09
CA GLN A 325 -22.21 13.42 -4.03
C GLN A 325 -22.20 14.81 -4.65
N HIS A 326 -22.88 15.74 -3.98
CA HIS A 326 -23.13 17.10 -4.39
C HIS A 326 -22.55 18.07 -3.36
N LEU A 327 -22.05 19.24 -3.80
CA LEU A 327 -21.76 20.40 -2.95
C LEU A 327 -22.87 21.44 -3.13
N TYR A 328 -23.53 21.82 -2.04
CA TYR A 328 -24.60 22.82 -1.99
C TYR A 328 -24.16 24.10 -1.25
N LEU A 329 -24.76 25.25 -1.57
CA LEU A 329 -24.46 26.53 -0.91
C LEU A 329 -24.90 26.54 0.56
N ASN A 330 -23.97 26.76 1.48
CA ASN A 330 -24.26 26.82 2.91
C ASN A 330 -24.94 28.15 3.31
N ASN A 331 -26.26 28.12 3.52
CA ASN A 331 -27.07 29.28 3.97
C ASN A 331 -26.65 29.84 5.37
N ALA A 332 -25.85 29.10 6.14
CA ALA A 332 -25.23 29.63 7.37
C ALA A 332 -24.11 30.64 7.08
N SER A 333 -23.51 30.60 5.89
CA SER A 333 -22.40 31.48 5.48
C SER A 333 -22.85 32.94 5.33
N ALA A 334 -22.07 33.87 5.89
CA ALA A 334 -22.26 35.30 5.70
C ALA A 334 -22.08 35.73 4.24
N LEU A 335 -21.15 35.10 3.51
CA LEU A 335 -20.92 35.36 2.08
C LEU A 335 -22.16 35.02 1.25
N VAL A 336 -22.75 33.83 1.48
CA VAL A 336 -23.91 33.34 0.72
C VAL A 336 -25.13 34.24 0.90
N ARG A 337 -25.33 34.83 2.08
CA ARG A 337 -26.38 35.81 2.36
C ARG A 337 -26.20 37.16 1.66
N SER A 338 -25.04 37.39 1.04
CA SER A 338 -24.73 38.60 0.25
C SER A 338 -24.66 38.34 -1.27
N MET A 339 -24.86 37.10 -1.72
CA MET A 339 -24.96 36.77 -3.15
C MET A 339 -26.38 37.00 -3.67
N GLU A 340 -26.52 37.62 -4.83
CA GLU A 340 -27.75 37.57 -5.61
C GLU A 340 -27.85 36.20 -6.29
N LEU A 341 -28.81 35.38 -5.88
CA LEU A 341 -29.01 34.04 -6.45
C LEU A 341 -29.82 34.15 -7.76
N PRO A 342 -29.39 33.53 -8.87
CA PRO A 342 -30.14 33.53 -10.12
C PRO A 342 -31.56 32.96 -9.98
N VAL A 343 -32.48 33.45 -10.81
CA VAL A 343 -33.86 32.93 -10.86
C VAL A 343 -33.85 31.41 -11.09
N GLY A 344 -34.51 30.67 -10.19
CA GLY A 344 -34.55 29.21 -10.23
C GLY A 344 -33.29 28.51 -9.71
N PHE A 345 -32.40 29.19 -8.97
CA PHE A 345 -31.39 28.55 -8.12
C PHE A 345 -32.02 28.25 -6.75
N ASP A 346 -31.97 27.00 -6.30
CA ASP A 346 -32.44 26.59 -4.96
C ASP A 346 -31.28 26.04 -4.12
N LEU A 347 -31.16 26.52 -2.88
CA LEU A 347 -30.03 26.22 -1.99
C LEU A 347 -29.93 24.73 -1.58
N ASN A 348 -31.01 23.97 -1.68
CA ASN A 348 -31.09 22.57 -1.24
C ASN A 348 -31.09 21.57 -2.41
N THR A 349 -31.35 22.02 -3.64
CA THR A 349 -31.59 21.17 -4.82
C THR A 349 -30.86 21.60 -6.09
N THR A 350 -30.20 22.76 -6.12
CA THR A 350 -29.25 23.15 -7.18
C THR A 350 -27.80 22.91 -6.69
N PRO A 351 -27.11 21.86 -7.17
CA PRO A 351 -25.72 21.59 -6.80
C PRO A 351 -24.74 22.53 -7.50
N LEU A 352 -23.68 22.92 -6.81
CA LEU A 352 -22.54 23.67 -7.37
C LEU A 352 -21.54 22.75 -8.06
N VAL A 353 -21.24 21.61 -7.44
CA VAL A 353 -20.34 20.59 -7.98
C VAL A 353 -20.93 19.23 -7.61
N SER A 354 -20.91 18.27 -8.53
CA SER A 354 -21.33 16.89 -8.29
C SER A 354 -20.25 15.92 -8.77
N ILE A 355 -20.11 14.75 -8.11
CA ILE A 355 -19.21 13.66 -8.53
C ILE A 355 -19.96 12.33 -8.61
N LEU A 356 -19.87 11.68 -9.78
CA LEU A 356 -20.35 10.32 -10.03
C LEU A 356 -19.14 9.42 -10.37
N ARG A 357 -19.18 8.17 -9.90
CA ARG A 357 -18.08 7.20 -10.12
C ARG A 357 -18.36 6.35 -11.36
N SER A 358 -17.60 6.58 -12.43
CA SER A 358 -17.55 5.75 -13.62
C SER A 358 -16.12 5.69 -14.16
N GLY A 359 -15.35 4.72 -13.70
CA GLY A 359 -13.92 4.57 -14.01
C GLY A 359 -13.62 4.17 -15.46
N LEU A 360 -14.65 3.84 -16.24
CA LEU A 360 -14.59 3.52 -17.67
C LEU A 360 -15.33 4.54 -18.56
N LEU A 361 -16.02 5.52 -17.96
CA LEU A 361 -17.02 6.44 -18.56
C LEU A 361 -18.25 5.77 -19.22
N LEU A 362 -18.14 4.49 -19.59
CA LEU A 362 -19.20 3.61 -20.06
C LEU A 362 -19.59 2.60 -18.97
N SER A 363 -20.78 2.02 -19.07
CA SER A 363 -21.14 0.79 -18.35
C SER A 363 -20.37 -0.42 -18.90
N ARG A 364 -20.22 -1.49 -18.11
CA ARG A 364 -19.67 -2.78 -18.56
C ARG A 364 -20.50 -3.39 -19.70
N THR A 365 -21.78 -3.06 -19.80
CA THR A 365 -22.66 -3.42 -20.93
C THR A 365 -22.26 -2.67 -22.21
N GLU A 366 -22.12 -1.35 -22.15
CA GLU A 366 -21.68 -0.54 -23.31
C GLU A 366 -20.25 -0.90 -23.74
N VAL A 367 -19.32 -1.13 -22.82
CA VAL A 367 -17.97 -1.64 -23.13
C VAL A 367 -18.04 -2.99 -23.84
N LYS A 368 -18.94 -3.87 -23.39
CA LYS A 368 -19.15 -5.17 -24.05
C LYS A 368 -19.69 -5.00 -25.48
N GLU A 369 -20.69 -4.15 -25.68
CA GLU A 369 -21.24 -3.85 -27.00
C GLU A 369 -20.16 -3.27 -27.94
N VAL A 370 -19.27 -2.41 -27.43
CA VAL A 370 -18.15 -1.85 -28.19
C VAL A 370 -17.12 -2.92 -28.58
N ILE A 371 -16.78 -3.84 -27.67
CA ILE A 371 -15.85 -4.95 -27.94
C ILE A 371 -16.45 -5.92 -28.97
N GLU A 372 -17.73 -6.29 -28.81
CA GLU A 372 -18.44 -7.18 -29.73
C GLU A 372 -18.59 -6.54 -31.12
N LYS A 373 -19.01 -5.27 -31.21
CA LYS A 373 -19.16 -4.50 -32.47
C LYS A 373 -17.86 -4.41 -33.27
N ASN A 374 -16.72 -4.25 -32.59
CA ASN A 374 -15.42 -4.06 -33.23
C ASN A 374 -14.57 -5.35 -33.31
N ASN A 375 -15.15 -6.52 -32.97
CA ASN A 375 -14.50 -7.83 -32.98
C ASN A 375 -13.25 -7.94 -32.08
N LEU A 376 -13.20 -7.21 -30.96
CA LEU A 376 -12.06 -7.18 -30.02
C LEU A 376 -12.06 -8.41 -29.07
N ILE A 377 -12.50 -9.57 -29.57
CA ILE A 377 -12.58 -10.84 -28.81
C ILE A 377 -11.39 -11.70 -29.22
N TYR A 378 -10.28 -11.53 -28.51
CA TYR A 378 -9.00 -12.17 -28.86
C TYR A 378 -8.88 -13.62 -28.35
N ASP A 379 -9.71 -14.05 -27.40
CA ASP A 379 -9.73 -15.40 -26.81
C ASP A 379 -11.08 -15.72 -26.12
N ASP A 380 -11.30 -16.99 -25.77
CA ASP A 380 -12.51 -17.50 -25.06
C ASP A 380 -12.59 -17.09 -23.57
N LYS A 381 -11.72 -16.18 -23.09
CA LYS A 381 -11.75 -15.73 -21.69
C LYS A 381 -12.99 -14.90 -21.40
N PRO A 382 -13.44 -14.81 -20.13
CA PRO A 382 -14.34 -13.75 -19.70
C PRO A 382 -13.81 -12.37 -20.11
N MET A 383 -14.71 -11.44 -20.39
CA MET A 383 -14.34 -10.09 -20.82
C MET A 383 -13.72 -9.25 -19.69
N PHE A 384 -14.25 -9.40 -18.47
CA PHE A 384 -13.84 -8.67 -17.28
C PHE A 384 -13.24 -9.59 -16.22
N GLY A 385 -12.26 -9.07 -15.49
CA GLY A 385 -11.57 -9.73 -14.40
C GLY A 385 -12.12 -9.36 -13.01
N PRO A 386 -11.41 -9.75 -11.94
CA PRO A 386 -11.85 -9.55 -10.56
C PRO A 386 -11.70 -8.10 -10.07
N GLU A 387 -11.17 -7.17 -10.87
CA GLU A 387 -11.05 -5.78 -10.48
C GLU A 387 -12.42 -5.13 -10.24
N ARG A 388 -12.60 -4.55 -9.05
CA ARG A 388 -13.72 -3.66 -8.74
C ARG A 388 -13.49 -2.31 -9.41
N VAL A 389 -14.15 -2.08 -10.54
CA VAL A 389 -14.36 -0.76 -11.12
C VAL A 389 -15.82 -0.36 -10.92
N TYR A 390 -16.08 0.93 -10.68
CA TYR A 390 -17.43 1.48 -10.75
C TYR A 390 -17.71 1.88 -12.19
N ASP A 391 -18.81 1.40 -12.74
CA ASP A 391 -19.29 1.69 -14.09
C ASP A 391 -20.74 2.18 -14.04
N MET A 392 -21.13 2.98 -15.04
CA MET A 392 -22.41 3.70 -15.08
C MET A 392 -22.80 3.94 -16.53
N HIS A 393 -24.07 3.75 -16.88
CA HIS A 393 -24.54 3.86 -18.25
C HIS A 393 -24.52 5.33 -18.70
N THR A 394 -24.08 5.61 -19.93
CA THR A 394 -23.89 6.99 -20.39
C THR A 394 -25.17 7.84 -20.31
N SER A 395 -26.34 7.22 -20.46
CA SER A 395 -27.64 7.89 -20.32
C SER A 395 -27.93 8.47 -18.94
N GLU A 396 -27.33 7.92 -17.87
CA GLU A 396 -27.60 8.34 -16.49
C GLU A 396 -27.03 9.74 -16.24
N TYR A 397 -25.72 9.90 -16.35
CA TYR A 397 -25.07 11.18 -16.10
C TYR A 397 -25.29 12.21 -17.21
N THR A 398 -25.66 11.79 -18.42
CA THR A 398 -26.07 12.73 -19.48
C THR A 398 -27.50 13.24 -19.29
N ALA A 399 -28.39 12.48 -18.65
CA ALA A 399 -29.69 13.00 -18.20
C ALA A 399 -29.50 14.08 -17.12
N ASP A 400 -28.68 13.81 -16.10
CA ASP A 400 -28.29 14.79 -15.07
C ASP A 400 -27.66 16.05 -15.69
N PHE A 401 -26.75 15.89 -16.66
CA PHE A 401 -26.12 17.01 -17.36
C PHE A 401 -27.13 17.88 -18.13
N LEU A 402 -28.22 17.30 -18.62
CA LEU A 402 -29.26 17.99 -19.38
C LEU A 402 -30.48 18.42 -18.53
N ASP A 403 -30.52 18.15 -17.22
CA ASP A 403 -31.59 18.66 -16.34
C ASP A 403 -31.39 20.18 -16.06
N PRO A 404 -32.36 21.04 -16.42
CA PRO A 404 -32.29 22.47 -16.13
C PRO A 404 -32.35 22.81 -14.63
N LYS A 405 -32.81 21.92 -13.74
CA LYS A 405 -32.83 22.12 -12.28
C LYS A 405 -31.45 21.99 -11.64
N LEU A 406 -30.64 21.06 -12.14
CA LEU A 406 -29.29 20.80 -11.62
C LEU A 406 -28.28 21.85 -12.12
N ARG A 407 -28.62 22.60 -13.18
CA ARG A 407 -27.92 23.81 -13.64
C ARG A 407 -26.42 23.64 -13.93
N TYR A 408 -25.95 22.42 -14.20
CA TYR A 408 -24.55 22.22 -14.61
C TYR A 408 -24.23 23.00 -15.89
N SER A 409 -23.09 23.69 -15.92
CA SER A 409 -22.53 24.38 -17.09
C SER A 409 -21.35 23.63 -17.70
N LYS A 410 -20.63 22.83 -16.90
CA LYS A 410 -19.54 21.95 -17.38
C LYS A 410 -19.74 20.51 -16.91
N MET A 411 -19.48 19.54 -17.79
CA MET A 411 -19.16 18.17 -17.39
C MET A 411 -17.64 18.00 -17.44
N ILE A 412 -17.04 17.27 -16.50
CA ILE A 412 -15.60 17.02 -16.46
C ILE A 412 -15.37 15.51 -16.26
N ALA A 413 -14.88 14.83 -17.28
CA ALA A 413 -14.76 13.38 -17.34
C ALA A 413 -13.28 12.92 -17.27
N SER A 414 -12.99 11.79 -16.61
CA SER A 414 -11.66 11.17 -16.55
C SER A 414 -11.77 9.65 -16.46
N ALA A 415 -11.00 8.95 -17.29
CA ALA A 415 -10.81 7.50 -17.19
C ALA A 415 -9.46 7.06 -17.78
N GLY A 416 -8.99 5.89 -17.36
CA GLY A 416 -7.70 5.34 -17.78
C GLY A 416 -7.03 4.54 -16.67
N ALA A 417 -7.13 5.00 -15.42
CA ALA A 417 -6.56 4.31 -14.25
C ALA A 417 -7.07 2.87 -14.08
N HIS A 418 -8.33 2.60 -14.44
CA HIS A 418 -8.94 1.26 -14.38
C HIS A 418 -8.79 0.42 -15.67
N TYR A 419 -8.15 0.94 -16.73
CA TYR A 419 -7.85 0.15 -17.93
C TYR A 419 -6.58 -0.69 -17.71
N THR A 420 -6.69 -1.69 -16.82
CA THR A 420 -5.57 -2.53 -16.37
C THR A 420 -5.66 -3.96 -16.93
N ALA A 421 -4.55 -4.69 -16.86
CA ALA A 421 -4.53 -6.13 -17.13
C ALA A 421 -5.45 -6.92 -16.18
N LEU A 422 -5.62 -6.47 -14.93
CA LEU A 422 -6.48 -7.12 -13.94
C LEU A 422 -7.98 -6.95 -14.25
N LEU A 423 -8.39 -5.78 -14.77
CA LEU A 423 -9.77 -5.60 -15.24
C LEU A 423 -10.02 -6.38 -16.54
N PHE A 424 -9.01 -6.55 -17.40
CA PHE A 424 -9.14 -7.19 -18.71
C PHE A 424 -8.46 -8.58 -18.80
N GLN A 425 -8.49 -9.37 -17.72
CA GLN A 425 -8.15 -10.81 -17.71
C GLN A 425 -6.77 -11.16 -18.29
N ASP A 426 -5.75 -10.43 -17.85
CA ASP A 426 -4.34 -10.54 -18.25
C ASP A 426 -4.14 -10.41 -19.78
N ARG A 427 -4.96 -9.59 -20.45
CA ARG A 427 -4.73 -9.19 -21.85
C ARG A 427 -3.48 -8.31 -21.98
N PRO A 428 -2.70 -8.44 -23.07
CA PRO A 428 -1.59 -7.54 -23.37
C PRO A 428 -2.03 -6.07 -23.44
N PHE A 429 -1.16 -5.15 -23.02
CA PHE A 429 -1.46 -3.71 -22.98
C PHE A 429 -1.86 -3.12 -24.34
N HIS A 430 -1.43 -3.69 -25.47
CA HIS A 430 -1.87 -3.24 -26.80
C HIS A 430 -3.37 -3.51 -27.04
N GLN A 431 -3.89 -4.67 -26.62
CA GLN A 431 -5.32 -4.99 -26.68
C GLN A 431 -6.13 -4.07 -25.76
N ILE A 432 -5.59 -3.74 -24.59
CA ILE A 432 -6.23 -2.82 -23.64
C ILE A 432 -6.25 -1.39 -24.20
N ALA A 433 -5.22 -0.98 -24.95
CA ALA A 433 -5.21 0.30 -25.65
C ALA A 433 -6.20 0.36 -26.83
N GLU A 434 -6.39 -0.73 -27.57
CA GLU A 434 -7.45 -0.84 -28.58
C GLU A 434 -8.84 -0.76 -27.93
N ILE A 435 -9.08 -1.50 -26.84
CA ILE A 435 -10.33 -1.44 -26.06
C ILE A 435 -10.57 -0.02 -25.51
N PHE A 436 -9.54 0.64 -24.98
CA PHE A 436 -9.63 2.05 -24.57
C PHE A 436 -9.99 2.97 -25.74
N HIS A 437 -9.35 2.80 -26.89
CA HIS A 437 -9.60 3.63 -28.09
C HIS A 437 -11.06 3.56 -28.54
N TYR A 438 -11.61 2.36 -28.75
CA TYR A 438 -13.00 2.23 -29.21
C TYR A 438 -14.01 2.61 -28.12
N ASN A 439 -13.72 2.38 -26.84
CA ASN A 439 -14.58 2.86 -25.74
C ASN A 439 -14.58 4.39 -25.65
N PHE A 440 -13.42 5.03 -25.79
CA PHE A 440 -13.30 6.48 -25.73
C PHE A 440 -13.89 7.16 -26.97
N GLU A 441 -13.69 6.59 -28.17
CA GLU A 441 -14.41 6.99 -29.39
C GLU A 441 -15.91 6.93 -29.17
N ARG A 442 -16.43 5.79 -28.66
CA ARG A 442 -17.86 5.63 -28.37
C ARG A 442 -18.38 6.64 -27.34
N TRP A 443 -17.61 6.90 -26.28
CA TRP A 443 -17.97 7.92 -25.30
C TRP A 443 -18.04 9.32 -25.93
N ALA A 444 -17.03 9.69 -26.72
CA ALA A 444 -16.93 11.00 -27.35
C ALA A 444 -17.96 11.21 -28.48
N GLU A 445 -18.38 10.15 -29.20
CA GLU A 445 -19.58 10.15 -30.05
C GLU A 445 -20.81 10.58 -29.22
N ILE A 446 -21.08 9.89 -28.11
CA ILE A 446 -22.28 10.13 -27.28
C ILE A 446 -22.25 11.55 -26.71
N MET A 447 -21.10 12.03 -26.22
CA MET A 447 -20.94 13.41 -25.76
C MET A 447 -21.16 14.43 -26.89
N THR A 448 -20.77 14.10 -28.13
CA THR A 448 -21.00 14.93 -29.31
C THR A 448 -22.49 15.00 -29.67
N GLU A 449 -23.26 13.92 -29.51
CA GLU A 449 -24.73 13.96 -29.67
C GLU A 449 -25.43 14.70 -28.53
N VAL A 450 -24.98 14.53 -27.28
CA VAL A 450 -25.47 15.27 -26.10
C VAL A 450 -25.30 16.78 -26.28
N LEU A 451 -24.19 17.21 -26.89
CA LEU A 451 -23.94 18.61 -27.24
C LEU A 451 -24.82 19.11 -28.40
N LYS A 452 -25.57 18.27 -29.12
CA LYS A 452 -26.60 18.73 -30.09
C LYS A 452 -27.96 18.98 -29.45
N ASP A 453 -28.20 18.49 -28.23
CA ASP A 453 -29.46 18.75 -27.51
C ASP A 453 -29.56 20.25 -27.19
N PRO A 454 -30.69 20.94 -27.47
CA PRO A 454 -30.87 22.35 -27.16
C PRO A 454 -30.73 22.71 -25.67
N ARG A 455 -30.89 21.75 -24.75
CA ARG A 455 -30.64 21.92 -23.31
C ARG A 455 -29.15 22.02 -22.98
N SER A 456 -28.27 21.59 -23.89
CA SER A 456 -26.81 21.74 -23.77
C SER A 456 -26.29 23.12 -24.18
N ASN A 457 -27.16 24.03 -24.66
CA ASN A 457 -26.73 25.35 -25.13
C ASN A 457 -25.96 26.12 -24.04
N GLY A 458 -24.77 26.59 -24.38
CA GLY A 458 -23.84 27.25 -23.44
C GLY A 458 -23.04 26.30 -22.54
N LYS A 459 -23.37 25.00 -22.50
CA LYS A 459 -22.62 24.01 -21.71
C LYS A 459 -21.39 23.48 -22.46
N LYS A 460 -20.34 23.13 -21.71
CA LYS A 460 -19.11 22.46 -22.20
C LYS A 460 -18.93 21.08 -21.56
N ILE A 461 -18.14 20.23 -22.20
CA ILE A 461 -17.65 18.96 -21.68
C ILE A 461 -16.12 18.99 -21.77
N LEU A 462 -15.44 18.66 -20.68
CA LEU A 462 -13.98 18.59 -20.59
C LEU A 462 -13.56 17.15 -20.33
N TYR A 463 -12.58 16.64 -21.06
CA TYR A 463 -11.91 15.40 -20.71
C TYR A 463 -10.59 15.72 -20.00
N ARG A 464 -10.54 15.46 -18.69
CA ARG A 464 -9.33 15.51 -17.87
C ARG A 464 -8.50 14.27 -18.20
N THR A 465 -7.27 14.49 -18.68
CA THR A 465 -6.30 13.41 -18.89
C THR A 465 -6.12 12.59 -17.62
N ALA A 466 -6.06 11.27 -17.75
CA ALA A 466 -5.72 10.39 -16.64
C ALA A 466 -4.30 10.71 -16.12
N THR A 467 -4.09 10.55 -14.82
CA THR A 467 -2.81 10.83 -14.17
C THR A 467 -2.21 9.54 -13.65
N ALA A 468 -0.98 9.24 -14.04
CA ALA A 468 -0.25 8.06 -13.58
C ALA A 468 0.16 8.17 -12.09
N GLY A 469 0.45 7.02 -11.48
CA GLY A 469 1.16 6.96 -10.21
C GLY A 469 2.68 6.91 -10.38
N HIS A 470 3.43 7.07 -9.28
CA HIS A 470 4.89 7.11 -9.29
C HIS A 470 5.54 5.98 -8.51
N ASP A 471 6.45 5.23 -9.14
CA ASP A 471 7.20 4.17 -8.48
C ASP A 471 8.03 4.67 -7.30
N LYS A 472 7.83 4.06 -6.13
CA LYS A 472 8.59 4.35 -4.89
C LYS A 472 8.47 5.82 -4.44
N CYS A 473 7.36 6.49 -4.71
CA CYS A 473 7.09 7.91 -4.37
C CYS A 473 7.50 8.30 -2.94
N ASN A 474 7.38 7.40 -1.97
CA ASN A 474 7.77 7.62 -0.57
C ASN A 474 9.27 7.95 -0.35
N ARG A 475 10.12 7.71 -1.36
CA ARG A 475 11.54 8.09 -1.44
C ARG A 475 11.78 9.44 -2.12
N GLU A 476 10.91 9.84 -3.06
CA GLU A 476 11.05 11.03 -3.92
C GLU A 476 10.69 12.34 -3.17
N ARG A 477 11.36 12.59 -2.03
CA ARG A 477 11.08 13.76 -1.16
C ARG A 477 11.83 15.04 -1.58
N GLY A 478 12.42 15.04 -2.77
CA GLY A 478 13.22 16.15 -3.30
C GLY A 478 12.41 17.36 -3.77
N GLY A 479 11.09 17.19 -3.95
CA GLY A 479 10.22 18.16 -4.62
C GLY A 479 9.84 17.69 -6.03
N PRO A 480 9.31 18.58 -6.88
CA PRO A 480 8.94 18.26 -8.25
C PRO A 480 10.15 17.80 -9.08
N TRP A 481 9.90 17.02 -10.12
CA TRP A 481 10.88 16.84 -11.19
C TRP A 481 10.91 18.06 -12.11
N ASN A 482 12.08 18.39 -12.65
CA ASN A 482 12.25 19.49 -13.62
C ASN A 482 11.80 19.09 -15.04
N GLU A 483 11.70 17.79 -15.31
CA GLU A 483 11.36 17.17 -16.58
C GLU A 483 10.56 15.88 -16.32
N GLU A 484 9.79 15.43 -17.31
CA GLU A 484 9.13 14.11 -17.26
C GLU A 484 10.17 12.99 -17.27
N LYS A 485 9.86 11.88 -16.60
CA LYS A 485 10.65 10.66 -16.66
C LYS A 485 9.76 9.50 -17.10
N VAL A 486 10.33 8.58 -17.87
CA VAL A 486 9.68 7.30 -18.18
C VAL A 486 9.57 6.49 -16.89
N LEU A 487 8.38 5.99 -16.58
CA LEU A 487 8.15 5.12 -15.42
C LEU A 487 8.76 3.73 -15.71
N GLU A 488 9.72 3.32 -14.89
CA GLU A 488 10.54 2.12 -15.16
C GLU A 488 9.81 0.79 -14.93
N THR A 489 8.72 0.74 -14.16
CA THR A 489 8.06 -0.54 -13.84
C THR A 489 6.56 -0.57 -14.17
N PRO A 490 6.03 -1.73 -14.65
CA PRO A 490 4.67 -1.85 -15.17
C PRO A 490 3.64 -2.02 -14.04
N VAL A 491 3.58 -1.10 -13.08
CA VAL A 491 2.67 -1.17 -11.94
C VAL A 491 1.27 -0.75 -12.38
N TRP A 492 0.30 -1.65 -12.20
CA TRP A 492 -1.07 -1.56 -12.71
C TRP A 492 -1.15 -1.34 -14.23
N ASN A 493 -1.02 -0.09 -14.66
CA ASN A 493 -0.98 0.36 -16.05
C ASN A 493 -0.28 1.74 -16.19
N TRP A 494 0.48 2.20 -15.20
CA TRP A 494 0.94 3.60 -15.15
C TRP A 494 1.76 4.03 -16.38
N GLN A 495 2.58 3.12 -16.90
CA GLN A 495 3.34 3.28 -18.15
C GLN A 495 2.49 3.48 -19.41
N THR A 496 1.19 3.12 -19.42
CA THR A 496 0.29 3.25 -20.57
C THR A 496 -0.67 4.44 -20.48
N ILE A 497 -0.68 5.17 -19.37
CA ILE A 497 -1.47 6.39 -19.21
C ILE A 497 -1.16 7.45 -20.29
N PRO A 498 0.12 7.71 -20.67
CA PRO A 498 0.42 8.64 -21.77
C PRO A 498 -0.14 8.18 -23.12
N LEU A 499 -0.22 6.86 -23.36
CA LEU A 499 -0.82 6.30 -24.56
C LEU A 499 -2.34 6.50 -24.57
N PHE A 500 -3.03 6.25 -23.45
CA PHE A 500 -4.47 6.49 -23.33
C PHE A 500 -4.81 7.99 -23.51
N ASN A 501 -4.02 8.89 -22.92
CA ASN A 501 -4.22 10.33 -23.09
C ASN A 501 -3.96 10.80 -24.54
N LYS A 502 -2.93 10.25 -25.21
CA LYS A 502 -2.68 10.49 -26.64
C LYS A 502 -3.80 9.96 -27.54
N ILE A 503 -4.37 8.80 -27.23
CA ILE A 503 -5.55 8.25 -27.91
C ILE A 503 -6.75 9.19 -27.74
N ALA A 504 -7.02 9.63 -26.51
CA ALA A 504 -8.13 10.53 -26.22
C ALA A 504 -7.99 11.88 -26.96
N ASP A 505 -6.80 12.49 -26.90
CA ASP A 505 -6.47 13.71 -27.64
C ASP A 505 -6.70 13.57 -29.16
N SER A 506 -6.26 12.44 -29.74
CA SER A 506 -6.47 12.12 -31.16
C SER A 506 -7.96 12.05 -31.52
N VAL A 507 -8.76 11.34 -30.71
CA VAL A 507 -10.22 11.21 -30.91
C VAL A 507 -10.93 12.57 -30.80
N LEU A 508 -10.63 13.38 -29.78
CA LEU A 508 -11.25 14.70 -29.61
C LEU A 508 -10.87 15.65 -30.75
N THR A 509 -9.60 15.63 -31.17
CA THR A 509 -9.09 16.40 -32.31
C THR A 509 -9.75 15.98 -33.64
N ALA A 510 -10.05 14.68 -33.82
CA ALA A 510 -10.73 14.16 -35.00
C ALA A 510 -12.22 14.57 -35.05
N LEU A 511 -12.92 14.56 -33.91
CA LEU A 511 -14.34 14.92 -33.81
C LEU A 511 -14.62 16.41 -34.04
N LYS A 512 -13.65 17.30 -33.77
CA LYS A 512 -13.74 18.75 -34.02
C LYS A 512 -14.97 19.43 -33.39
N GLN A 513 -15.38 18.95 -32.21
CA GLN A 513 -16.50 19.51 -31.43
C GLN A 513 -15.98 20.62 -30.49
N PRO A 514 -16.17 21.93 -30.76
CA PRO A 514 -15.55 23.03 -30.01
C PRO A 514 -16.19 23.30 -28.63
N ARG A 515 -16.93 22.33 -28.08
CA ARG A 515 -17.44 22.29 -26.70
C ARG A 515 -17.12 20.96 -26.00
N LEU A 516 -16.27 20.13 -26.61
CA LEU A 516 -15.71 18.90 -26.04
C LEU A 516 -14.18 19.03 -26.09
N GLU A 517 -13.59 19.49 -24.99
CA GLU A 517 -12.19 19.96 -24.92
C GLU A 517 -11.30 19.06 -24.06
N LEU A 518 -10.00 19.03 -24.34
CA LEU A 518 -8.99 18.34 -23.52
C LEU A 518 -8.50 19.24 -22.38
N MET A 519 -8.36 18.66 -21.18
CA MET A 519 -7.74 19.26 -20.00
C MET A 519 -6.50 18.43 -19.63
N ALA A 520 -5.32 18.94 -20.00
CA ALA A 520 -4.04 18.23 -20.07
C ALA A 520 -3.25 18.26 -18.74
N ILE A 521 -3.87 17.81 -17.65
CA ILE A 521 -3.26 17.79 -16.31
C ILE A 521 -2.18 16.72 -16.13
N GLU A 522 -2.03 15.76 -17.04
CA GLU A 522 -1.05 14.66 -16.95
C GLU A 522 0.36 15.15 -16.63
N ARG A 523 0.91 16.06 -17.44
CA ARG A 523 2.28 16.57 -17.27
C ARG A 523 2.49 17.28 -15.92
N PRO A 524 1.65 18.25 -15.50
CA PRO A 524 1.69 18.81 -14.15
C PRO A 524 1.70 17.75 -13.04
N ALA A 525 0.91 16.68 -13.15
CA ALA A 525 0.85 15.61 -12.15
C ALA A 525 2.06 14.65 -12.19
N MET A 526 2.52 14.26 -13.39
CA MET A 526 3.68 13.40 -13.65
C MET A 526 5.02 14.05 -13.24
N MET A 527 5.02 15.36 -12.99
CA MET A 527 6.16 16.07 -12.41
C MET A 527 6.13 16.12 -10.88
N ARG A 528 5.19 15.44 -10.20
CA ARG A 528 4.95 15.52 -8.74
C ARG A 528 4.95 14.17 -7.98
N PRO A 529 6.04 13.37 -8.06
CA PRO A 529 6.18 12.19 -7.21
C PRO A 529 6.22 12.54 -5.71
N ASP A 530 6.68 13.74 -5.36
CA ASP A 530 6.76 14.25 -4.00
C ASP A 530 5.38 14.45 -3.35
N ALA A 531 4.36 14.73 -4.16
CA ALA A 531 3.02 15.11 -3.69
C ALA A 531 2.12 13.92 -3.32
N HIS A 532 2.53 12.68 -3.60
CA HIS A 532 1.73 11.49 -3.31
C HIS A 532 1.49 11.23 -1.82
N LEU A 533 0.44 10.47 -1.51
CA LEU A 533 0.27 9.91 -0.18
C LEU A 533 1.45 8.98 0.14
N LEU A 534 2.09 9.12 1.31
CA LEU A 534 3.34 8.39 1.62
C LEU A 534 3.25 6.84 1.62
N ILE A 535 2.03 6.29 1.51
CA ILE A 535 1.72 4.85 1.44
C ILE A 535 0.99 4.44 0.14
N ASP A 536 0.56 5.41 -0.66
CA ASP A 536 -0.25 5.22 -1.88
C ASP A 536 0.27 6.19 -2.96
N CYS A 537 1.01 5.63 -3.91
CA CYS A 537 1.64 6.38 -4.98
C CYS A 537 0.76 6.59 -6.22
N LEU A 538 -0.56 6.42 -6.12
CA LEU A 538 -1.53 6.84 -7.14
C LEU A 538 -2.21 8.14 -6.72
N HIS A 539 -2.62 8.24 -5.44
CA HIS A 539 -3.34 9.39 -4.93
C HIS A 539 -2.40 10.51 -4.44
N PHE A 540 -2.83 11.76 -4.60
CA PHE A 540 -2.08 12.96 -4.22
C PHE A 540 -2.52 13.52 -2.87
N THR A 541 -1.69 14.39 -2.30
CA THR A 541 -1.98 15.10 -1.05
C THR A 541 -2.79 16.35 -1.34
N VAL A 542 -3.94 16.51 -0.68
CA VAL A 542 -4.87 17.61 -0.95
C VAL A 542 -4.25 18.95 -0.58
N GLY A 543 -4.17 19.87 -1.54
CA GLY A 543 -3.48 21.15 -1.40
C GLY A 543 -1.97 21.10 -1.56
N ALA A 544 -1.45 20.18 -2.38
CA ALA A 544 -0.03 20.13 -2.79
C ALA A 544 0.27 20.93 -4.07
N GLY A 545 -0.58 21.86 -4.51
CA GLY A 545 -0.40 22.63 -5.74
C GLY A 545 -1.10 22.04 -6.98
N ILE A 546 -1.34 20.72 -7.02
CA ILE A 546 -1.95 20.04 -8.17
C ILE A 546 -3.39 20.48 -8.39
N ILE A 547 -4.17 20.63 -7.32
CA ILE A 547 -5.57 21.07 -7.39
C ILE A 547 -5.66 22.54 -7.81
N GLU A 548 -4.69 23.36 -7.40
CA GLU A 548 -4.59 24.73 -7.89
C GLU A 548 -4.30 24.78 -9.40
N ALA A 549 -3.47 23.87 -9.92
CA ALA A 549 -3.25 23.72 -11.35
C ALA A 549 -4.50 23.18 -12.09
N GLU A 550 -5.20 22.19 -11.52
CA GLU A 550 -6.48 21.69 -12.05
C GLU A 550 -7.54 22.79 -12.10
N LEU A 551 -7.66 23.60 -11.05
CA LEU A 551 -8.55 24.77 -11.02
C LEU A 551 -8.17 25.83 -12.05
N GLU A 552 -6.88 25.99 -12.35
CA GLU A 552 -6.41 26.97 -13.33
C GLU A 552 -6.82 26.56 -14.75
N ASP A 553 -6.48 25.36 -15.23
CA ASP A 553 -6.86 24.88 -16.56
C ASP A 553 -8.38 24.68 -16.71
N ALA A 554 -9.05 24.21 -15.64
CA ALA A 554 -10.50 24.19 -15.56
C ALA A 554 -11.15 25.58 -15.44
N SER A 555 -10.38 26.66 -15.26
CA SER A 555 -10.84 28.06 -15.37
C SER A 555 -10.51 28.69 -16.74
N TRP A 556 -9.52 28.14 -17.45
CA TRP A 556 -9.10 28.57 -18.79
C TRP A 556 -10.11 28.18 -19.85
N SER A 557 -10.41 26.88 -19.89
CA SER A 557 -11.44 26.24 -20.70
C SER A 557 -12.85 26.83 -20.49
N LEU A 558 -13.07 27.72 -19.51
CA LEU A 558 -14.33 28.44 -19.32
C LEU A 558 -14.45 29.72 -20.15
N SER A 559 -13.34 30.22 -20.69
CA SER A 559 -13.34 31.46 -21.46
C SER A 559 -14.11 31.27 -22.78
N PRO A 560 -14.96 32.21 -23.20
CA PRO A 560 -15.74 32.05 -24.43
C PRO A 560 -14.79 31.97 -25.64
N PRO A 561 -14.97 31.01 -26.55
CA PRO A 561 -14.05 30.83 -27.66
C PRO A 561 -14.17 32.01 -28.64
N THR A 562 -13.08 32.75 -28.81
CA THR A 562 -12.88 33.57 -30.02
C THR A 562 -12.90 32.63 -31.23
N PRO A 563 -13.82 32.76 -32.20
CA PRO A 563 -14.09 31.71 -33.20
C PRO A 563 -12.93 31.28 -34.12
N ASN A 564 -11.78 31.95 -34.07
CA ASN A 564 -10.70 31.81 -35.06
C ASN A 564 -9.51 30.95 -34.62
N SER A 565 -9.38 30.56 -33.34
CA SER A 565 -8.20 29.81 -32.86
C SER A 565 -8.13 28.41 -33.50
N TYR A 566 -9.21 27.63 -33.40
CA TYR A 566 -9.29 26.24 -33.86
C TYR A 566 -9.11 26.04 -35.38
N MET A 567 -9.32 27.08 -36.19
CA MET A 567 -9.05 27.02 -37.63
C MET A 567 -7.57 27.21 -37.96
N LYS A 568 -6.82 27.95 -37.13
CA LYS A 568 -5.48 28.42 -37.47
C LYS A 568 -4.38 27.40 -37.18
N GLU A 569 -4.51 26.67 -36.07
CA GLU A 569 -3.66 25.51 -35.75
C GLU A 569 -3.76 24.41 -36.83
N HIS A 570 -4.86 24.38 -37.60
CA HIS A 570 -5.04 23.49 -38.75
C HIS A 570 -4.39 24.02 -40.05
N GLU A 571 -4.12 25.32 -40.17
CA GLU A 571 -3.44 25.92 -41.34
C GLU A 571 -1.91 25.81 -41.19
N GLU A 572 -1.37 26.06 -40.00
CA GLU A 572 0.07 25.92 -39.73
C GLU A 572 0.53 24.47 -39.92
N ASN A 573 -0.23 23.49 -39.40
CA ASN A 573 0.05 22.07 -39.63
C ASN A 573 -0.12 21.60 -41.08
N LYS A 574 -0.96 22.26 -41.91
CA LYS A 574 -1.02 21.99 -43.37
C LYS A 574 0.25 22.43 -44.11
N SER A 575 1.00 23.39 -43.57
CA SER A 575 2.25 23.85 -44.22
C SER A 575 3.41 22.84 -44.09
N LEU A 576 3.31 21.90 -43.15
CA LEU A 576 4.30 20.87 -42.86
C LEU A 576 3.96 19.48 -43.43
N LEU A 577 2.72 19.25 -43.87
CA LEU A 577 2.26 17.99 -44.47
C LEU A 577 1.76 18.22 -45.89
N GLY A 578 2.52 17.72 -46.87
CA GLY A 578 2.23 17.86 -48.30
C GLY A 578 0.86 17.31 -48.69
N SER A 579 0.15 18.04 -49.54
CA SER A 579 -1.26 17.79 -49.86
C SER A 579 -1.49 16.56 -50.74
N SER A 580 -2.24 15.57 -50.24
CA SER A 580 -3.05 14.68 -51.07
C SER A 580 -4.40 14.41 -50.40
N SER A 581 -5.48 14.50 -51.18
CA SER A 581 -6.86 14.28 -50.72
C SER A 581 -7.39 12.93 -51.18
N GLN A 582 -8.34 12.36 -50.43
CA GLN A 582 -8.95 11.02 -50.64
C GLN A 582 -7.98 9.89 -50.24
N SER A 583 -8.39 8.82 -49.55
CA SER A 583 -9.71 8.20 -49.39
C SER A 583 -9.91 7.56 -48.00
N ARG A 584 -11.05 6.87 -47.77
CA ARG A 584 -11.21 5.96 -46.62
C ARG A 584 -10.31 4.73 -46.80
N LEU A 585 -9.57 4.35 -45.76
CA LEU A 585 -8.86 3.06 -45.71
C LEU A 585 -9.58 2.10 -44.75
N SER A 586 -10.16 1.05 -45.33
CA SER A 586 -10.56 -0.17 -44.63
C SER A 586 -9.32 -1.06 -44.48
N LEU A 587 -9.17 -1.80 -43.37
CA LEU A 587 -8.04 -2.72 -43.16
C LEU A 587 -8.22 -4.08 -43.88
N HIS A 588 -8.97 -4.09 -44.98
CA HIS A 588 -9.25 -5.25 -45.82
C HIS A 588 -9.09 -4.88 -47.30
N ASP A 589 -7.88 -5.06 -47.84
CA ASP A 589 -7.63 -5.46 -49.24
C ASP A 589 -6.12 -5.70 -49.47
N VAL A 590 -5.69 -6.96 -49.35
CA VAL A 590 -4.48 -7.47 -50.03
C VAL A 590 -4.88 -8.78 -50.68
N ASN A 591 -5.19 -8.71 -51.98
CA ASN A 591 -5.75 -9.84 -52.71
C ASN A 591 -4.70 -10.89 -53.05
N LEU A 592 -5.07 -12.17 -52.96
CA LEU A 592 -4.31 -13.31 -53.46
C LEU A 592 -4.77 -13.58 -54.90
N ASP A 593 -3.86 -13.81 -55.84
CA ASP A 593 -4.14 -14.82 -56.88
C ASP A 593 -2.92 -15.34 -57.66
N ASN A 594 -3.06 -16.58 -58.17
CA ASN A 594 -2.24 -17.27 -59.18
C ASN A 594 -0.75 -17.57 -58.84
N SER A 595 -0.21 -18.78 -59.05
CA SER A 595 -0.77 -20.07 -59.54
C SER A 595 0.15 -21.23 -59.06
N GLU A 596 -0.03 -22.54 -59.34
CA GLU A 596 -0.94 -23.27 -60.23
C GLU A 596 -1.27 -24.69 -59.67
N CYS A 597 -1.53 -25.70 -60.53
CA CYS A 597 -1.89 -27.08 -60.16
C CYS A 597 -0.70 -27.95 -59.65
N GLY A 598 -0.90 -29.09 -58.98
CA GLY A 598 -2.15 -29.71 -58.48
C GLY A 598 -2.00 -31.23 -58.15
N ARG A 599 -3.14 -31.86 -57.79
CA ARG A 599 -3.37 -33.30 -57.44
C ARG A 599 -2.92 -33.82 -56.05
N GLU A 600 -3.93 -34.12 -55.21
CA GLU A 600 -4.28 -35.44 -54.61
C GLU A 600 -3.16 -36.48 -54.30
N HIS A 601 -3.16 -37.22 -53.18
CA HIS A 601 -4.24 -37.52 -52.20
C HIS A 601 -3.67 -38.01 -50.83
N THR A 602 -4.52 -38.00 -49.78
CA THR A 602 -4.50 -38.85 -48.55
C THR A 602 -3.46 -38.72 -47.40
N VAL A 603 -4.00 -38.38 -46.21
CA VAL A 603 -3.80 -39.01 -44.87
C VAL A 603 -2.58 -38.66 -43.97
N SER A 604 -2.92 -37.91 -42.90
CA SER A 604 -2.45 -37.93 -41.48
C SER A 604 -1.10 -37.34 -40.99
N ASN A 605 -1.20 -36.84 -39.74
CA ASN A 605 -0.19 -36.66 -38.68
C ASN A 605 0.89 -35.55 -38.73
N SER A 606 0.63 -34.54 -37.88
CA SER A 606 1.54 -33.95 -36.87
C SER A 606 2.86 -33.25 -37.28
N GLY A 607 2.99 -31.98 -36.84
CA GLY A 607 4.23 -31.49 -36.22
C GLY A 607 4.87 -30.24 -36.83
N ILE A 608 4.70 -29.07 -36.17
CA ILE A 608 5.53 -27.88 -36.41
C ILE A 608 6.20 -27.47 -35.08
N CYS A 609 7.34 -28.10 -34.78
CA CYS A 609 8.24 -27.69 -33.71
C CYS A 609 9.68 -28.15 -34.02
N SER A 610 10.22 -27.72 -35.18
CA SER A 610 11.41 -28.33 -35.80
C SER A 610 12.52 -27.35 -36.23
N ARG A 611 12.25 -26.05 -36.42
CA ARG A 611 13.26 -25.10 -36.94
C ARG A 611 14.40 -24.80 -35.95
N SER A 612 14.12 -24.78 -34.65
CA SER A 612 15.13 -24.54 -33.60
C SER A 612 16.16 -25.67 -33.45
N ALA A 613 15.78 -26.90 -33.79
CA ALA A 613 16.64 -28.08 -33.62
C ALA A 613 17.77 -28.16 -34.67
N ALA A 614 17.53 -27.67 -35.89
CA ALA A 614 18.47 -27.74 -37.00
C ALA A 614 19.79 -26.97 -36.71
N TYR A 615 19.68 -25.74 -36.22
CA TYR A 615 20.84 -24.90 -35.87
C TYR A 615 21.73 -25.55 -34.80
N TRP A 616 21.13 -26.20 -33.80
CA TRP A 616 21.86 -26.88 -32.73
C TRP A 616 22.48 -28.22 -33.17
N ALA A 617 21.87 -28.90 -34.14
CA ALA A 617 22.44 -30.09 -34.78
C ALA A 617 23.69 -29.76 -35.61
N ASP A 618 23.70 -28.61 -36.30
CA ASP A 618 24.84 -28.18 -37.11
C ASP A 618 25.98 -27.60 -36.28
N PHE A 619 25.69 -26.80 -35.24
CA PHE A 619 26.71 -26.33 -34.29
C PHE A 619 27.56 -27.49 -33.73
N LYS A 620 26.92 -28.62 -33.37
CA LYS A 620 27.58 -29.85 -32.88
C LYS A 620 28.46 -30.56 -33.92
N LYS A 621 28.30 -30.31 -35.22
CA LYS A 621 29.15 -30.90 -36.27
C LYS A 621 30.46 -30.13 -36.45
N THR A 622 30.46 -28.83 -36.16
CA THR A 622 31.64 -27.95 -36.26
C THR A 622 32.80 -28.41 -35.37
N GLY A 623 34.03 -28.02 -35.74
CA GLY A 623 35.22 -28.30 -34.92
C GLY A 623 35.14 -27.67 -33.52
N HIS A 624 34.65 -26.44 -33.44
CA HIS A 624 34.50 -25.72 -32.17
C HIS A 624 33.41 -26.31 -31.27
N GLY A 625 32.26 -26.70 -31.84
CA GLY A 625 31.19 -27.36 -31.07
C GLY A 625 31.61 -28.69 -30.47
N LYS A 626 32.41 -29.49 -31.20
CA LYS A 626 32.98 -30.75 -30.68
C LYS A 626 33.92 -30.53 -29.51
N ILE A 627 34.79 -29.51 -29.58
CA ILE A 627 35.70 -29.15 -28.49
C ILE A 627 34.92 -28.69 -27.25
N LEU A 628 33.89 -27.86 -27.42
CA LEU A 628 33.06 -27.37 -26.31
C LEU A 628 32.30 -28.53 -25.61
N VAL A 629 31.76 -29.48 -26.39
CA VAL A 629 31.07 -30.66 -25.83
C VAL A 629 32.03 -31.63 -25.13
N LEU A 630 33.29 -31.76 -25.58
CA LEU A 630 34.28 -32.53 -24.84
C LEU A 630 34.66 -31.86 -23.50
N LEU A 631 34.89 -30.55 -23.50
CA LEU A 631 35.23 -29.78 -22.29
C LEU A 631 34.13 -29.79 -21.23
N THR A 632 32.86 -29.71 -21.62
CA THR A 632 31.74 -29.81 -20.67
C THR A 632 31.62 -31.22 -20.11
N LYS A 633 31.80 -32.27 -20.93
CA LYS A 633 31.74 -33.67 -20.44
C LYS A 633 32.90 -34.04 -19.52
N THR A 634 34.13 -33.62 -19.81
CA THR A 634 35.26 -33.88 -18.91
C THR A 634 35.15 -33.08 -17.61
N SER A 635 34.66 -31.83 -17.66
CA SER A 635 34.41 -31.04 -16.46
C SER A 635 33.32 -31.66 -15.57
N ALA A 636 32.20 -32.11 -16.16
CA ALA A 636 31.13 -32.80 -15.43
C ALA A 636 31.59 -34.13 -14.82
N LEU A 637 32.41 -34.91 -15.54
CA LEU A 637 32.96 -36.17 -15.04
C LEU A 637 33.94 -35.93 -13.87
N LEU A 638 34.80 -34.91 -13.97
CA LEU A 638 35.70 -34.53 -12.88
C LEU A 638 34.93 -34.03 -11.63
N LEU A 639 33.86 -33.25 -11.82
CA LEU A 639 33.00 -32.81 -10.72
C LEU A 639 32.30 -34.00 -10.05
N PHE A 640 31.77 -34.95 -10.83
CA PHE A 640 31.17 -36.18 -10.31
C PHE A 640 32.16 -37.04 -9.53
N ILE A 641 33.38 -37.25 -10.06
CA ILE A 641 34.44 -37.98 -9.35
C ILE A 641 34.83 -37.25 -8.06
N PHE A 642 34.93 -35.92 -8.06
CA PHE A 642 35.26 -35.15 -6.86
C PHE A 642 34.18 -35.27 -5.76
N LEU A 643 32.90 -35.26 -6.14
CA LEU A 643 31.78 -35.47 -5.22
C LEU A 643 31.75 -36.90 -4.67
N VAL A 644 31.96 -37.91 -5.51
CA VAL A 644 32.04 -39.32 -5.08
C VAL A 644 33.23 -39.56 -4.14
N VAL A 645 34.40 -38.99 -4.43
CA VAL A 645 35.58 -39.09 -3.56
C VAL A 645 35.35 -38.39 -2.22
N LYS A 646 34.69 -37.22 -2.20
CA LYS A 646 34.32 -36.52 -0.96
C LYS A 646 33.43 -37.41 -0.07
N GLU A 647 32.44 -38.09 -0.66
CA GLU A 647 31.50 -38.91 0.10
C GLU A 647 32.13 -40.22 0.61
N ILE A 648 33.02 -40.84 -0.17
CA ILE A 648 33.81 -42.00 0.28
C ILE A 648 34.75 -41.63 1.45
N ILE A 649 35.30 -40.41 1.46
CA ILE A 649 36.11 -39.90 2.58
C ILE A 649 35.24 -39.65 3.83
N ASN A 650 34.04 -39.09 3.68
CA ASN A 650 33.09 -38.93 4.79
C ASN A 650 32.65 -40.26 5.42
N LEU A 651 32.60 -41.35 4.64
CA LEU A 651 32.27 -42.70 5.12
C LEU A 651 33.42 -43.41 5.84
N SER A 652 34.58 -42.76 6.03
CA SER A 652 35.83 -43.40 6.48
C SER A 652 36.37 -42.83 7.81
N SER A 653 35.54 -42.80 8.86
CA SER A 653 35.96 -42.51 10.25
C SER A 653 35.25 -43.42 11.27
N PRO A 654 35.96 -44.33 11.96
CA PRO A 654 35.34 -45.23 12.95
C PRO A 654 35.38 -44.64 14.37
N GLU A 655 34.22 -44.49 15.00
CA GLU A 655 34.12 -44.37 16.47
C GLU A 655 34.11 -45.76 17.14
N PRO A 656 34.63 -45.88 18.38
CA PRO A 656 34.80 -47.17 19.05
C PRO A 656 33.48 -47.72 19.64
N PRO A 657 33.29 -49.06 19.67
CA PRO A 657 32.08 -49.68 20.19
C PRO A 657 32.01 -49.62 21.72
N ASN A 658 30.94 -49.03 22.26
CA ASN A 658 30.69 -49.01 23.70
C ASN A 658 29.94 -50.28 24.14
N MET A 659 30.39 -50.92 25.24
CA MET A 659 29.97 -52.28 25.57
C MET A 659 28.57 -52.37 26.20
N THR A 660 27.75 -53.29 25.69
CA THR A 660 26.44 -53.64 26.27
C THR A 660 26.60 -54.37 27.61
N LYS A 661 26.61 -53.64 28.73
CA LYS A 661 26.45 -54.25 30.06
C LYS A 661 24.98 -54.57 30.33
N ILE A 662 24.60 -55.83 30.09
CA ILE A 662 23.39 -56.41 30.68
C ILE A 662 23.58 -56.40 32.20
N SER A 663 22.73 -55.66 32.91
CA SER A 663 22.64 -55.70 34.37
C SER A 663 21.25 -56.18 34.77
N THR A 664 21.19 -57.09 35.73
CA THR A 664 19.96 -57.78 36.13
C THR A 664 18.95 -56.84 36.77
N MET A 665 17.68 -56.94 36.36
CA MET A 665 16.58 -56.21 36.99
C MET A 665 16.45 -56.62 38.47
N THR A 666 16.55 -55.63 39.35
CA THR A 666 16.02 -55.69 40.71
C THR A 666 14.91 -54.63 40.77
N PRO A 667 13.69 -54.93 41.27
CA PRO A 667 12.57 -54.00 41.20
C PRO A 667 12.72 -52.86 42.22
N SER A 668 13.53 -51.85 41.88
CA SER A 668 13.42 -50.52 42.47
C SER A 668 12.07 -49.93 42.07
N VAL A 669 11.30 -49.45 43.05
CA VAL A 669 10.03 -48.76 42.81
C VAL A 669 10.30 -47.55 41.91
N GLU A 670 9.74 -47.56 40.70
CA GLU A 670 9.67 -46.35 39.88
C GLU A 670 8.76 -45.35 40.60
N HIS A 671 9.37 -44.34 41.23
CA HIS A 671 8.71 -43.05 41.33
C HIS A 671 8.46 -42.59 39.90
N SER A 672 7.20 -42.59 39.46
CA SER A 672 6.84 -42.12 38.14
C SER A 672 7.20 -40.64 38.03
N GLU A 673 8.29 -40.33 37.31
CA GLU A 673 8.61 -38.95 36.94
C GLU A 673 7.42 -38.42 36.13
N GLN A 674 6.67 -37.53 36.77
CA GLN A 674 5.38 -37.07 36.26
C GLN A 674 5.64 -36.12 35.09
N LYS A 675 5.74 -36.69 33.87
CA LYS A 675 6.12 -36.02 32.63
C LYS A 675 5.39 -34.68 32.49
N THR A 676 6.14 -33.59 32.60
CA THR A 676 5.61 -32.23 32.47
C THR A 676 5.64 -31.79 31.00
N CYS A 677 4.58 -31.09 30.57
CA CYS A 677 4.53 -30.47 29.26
C CYS A 677 5.43 -29.23 29.26
N THR A 678 6.54 -29.25 28.51
CA THR A 678 7.43 -28.08 28.35
C THR A 678 7.00 -27.23 27.15
N SER A 679 7.39 -25.95 27.10
CA SER A 679 7.10 -25.08 25.95
C SER A 679 7.61 -25.65 24.62
N LYS A 680 8.86 -26.12 24.61
CA LYS A 680 9.49 -26.77 23.45
C LYS A 680 8.75 -28.05 23.03
N LEU A 681 8.22 -28.83 23.98
CA LEU A 681 7.44 -30.04 23.66
C LEU A 681 6.04 -29.70 23.15
N TRP A 682 5.35 -28.73 23.75
CA TRP A 682 4.02 -28.28 23.30
C TRP A 682 4.06 -27.77 21.86
N SER A 683 5.11 -27.01 21.52
CA SER A 683 5.37 -26.48 20.17
C SER A 683 5.94 -27.48 19.17
N ASN A 684 6.32 -28.70 19.61
CA ASN A 684 6.67 -29.81 18.72
C ASN A 684 5.43 -30.67 18.39
N GLY A 685 4.34 -29.99 18.05
CA GLY A 685 3.06 -30.55 17.60
C GLY A 685 2.80 -30.28 16.12
N HIS A 686 1.54 -30.34 15.72
CA HIS A 686 1.09 -30.13 14.34
C HIS A 686 -0.31 -29.50 14.27
N TRP A 687 -0.63 -28.91 13.12
CA TRP A 687 -1.97 -28.40 12.85
C TRP A 687 -2.89 -29.50 12.34
N GLU A 688 -4.02 -29.69 13.01
CA GLU A 688 -5.10 -30.58 12.58
C GLU A 688 -6.27 -29.78 12.04
N GLN A 689 -6.85 -30.24 10.92
CA GLN A 689 -8.07 -29.64 10.40
C GLN A 689 -9.26 -30.07 11.26
N ARG A 690 -10.02 -29.10 11.75
CA ARG A 690 -11.27 -29.33 12.47
C ARG A 690 -12.24 -30.09 11.56
N ASN A 691 -12.96 -31.06 12.12
CA ASN A 691 -14.01 -31.75 11.38
C ASN A 691 -15.12 -30.73 11.02
N ALA A 692 -15.67 -30.79 9.81
CA ALA A 692 -16.70 -29.85 9.37
C ALA A 692 -17.96 -29.90 10.25
N THR A 693 -18.24 -31.05 10.88
CA THR A 693 -19.33 -31.22 11.85
C THR A 693 -19.05 -30.66 13.24
N SER A 694 -17.79 -30.34 13.57
CA SER A 694 -17.39 -29.66 14.81
C SER A 694 -17.25 -28.14 14.66
N MET A 695 -17.48 -27.59 13.47
CA MET A 695 -17.45 -26.15 13.23
C MET A 695 -18.77 -25.49 13.67
N PRO A 696 -18.75 -24.33 14.36
CA PRO A 696 -19.97 -23.65 14.84
C PRO A 696 -20.96 -23.18 13.77
N LEU A 697 -20.53 -23.13 12.52
CA LEU A 697 -21.31 -22.87 11.30
C LEU A 697 -20.66 -23.65 10.14
N PRO A 698 -21.44 -24.15 9.16
CA PRO A 698 -20.91 -24.62 7.88
C PRO A 698 -20.54 -23.42 6.97
N PRO A 699 -19.73 -23.63 5.92
CA PRO A 699 -19.51 -22.64 4.88
C PRO A 699 -20.70 -22.59 3.89
N PRO A 700 -20.88 -21.50 3.13
CA PRO A 700 -20.09 -20.26 3.17
C PRO A 700 -20.52 -19.34 4.33
N ILE A 701 -19.54 -18.73 5.00
CA ILE A 701 -19.77 -17.53 5.81
C ILE A 701 -19.84 -16.29 4.92
N ARG A 702 -20.43 -15.19 5.40
CA ARG A 702 -20.55 -13.91 4.67
C ARG A 702 -20.46 -12.66 5.55
N SER A 703 -20.27 -12.79 6.87
CA SER A 703 -20.30 -11.66 7.80
C SER A 703 -19.30 -11.76 8.94
N GLN A 704 -18.95 -10.59 9.51
CA GLN A 704 -18.13 -10.47 10.71
C GLN A 704 -18.66 -11.34 11.87
N ALA A 705 -19.98 -11.33 12.10
CA ALA A 705 -20.59 -12.14 13.16
C ALA A 705 -20.43 -13.66 12.94
N GLN A 706 -20.46 -14.11 11.68
CA GLN A 706 -20.22 -15.52 11.35
C GLN A 706 -18.73 -15.89 11.46
N ALA A 707 -17.81 -15.00 11.04
CA ALA A 707 -16.37 -15.18 11.19
C ALA A 707 -15.92 -15.29 12.66
N MET A 708 -16.45 -14.44 13.54
CA MET A 708 -16.20 -14.54 14.99
C MET A 708 -16.77 -15.83 15.57
N LYS A 709 -17.97 -16.23 15.14
CA LYS A 709 -18.61 -17.46 15.62
C LYS A 709 -17.82 -18.73 15.24
N ILE A 710 -17.27 -18.84 14.02
CA ILE A 710 -16.42 -20.00 13.66
C ILE A 710 -15.06 -20.00 14.37
N SER A 711 -14.60 -18.83 14.82
CA SER A 711 -13.45 -18.69 15.72
C SER A 711 -13.77 -19.01 17.19
N ASN A 712 -14.98 -19.52 17.49
CA ASN A 712 -15.49 -19.82 18.84
C ASN A 712 -15.61 -18.60 19.78
N PHE A 713 -15.69 -17.37 19.24
CA PHE A 713 -15.80 -16.17 20.07
C PHE A 713 -17.27 -15.90 20.49
N PRO A 714 -17.54 -15.40 21.71
CA PRO A 714 -18.93 -15.27 22.20
C PRO A 714 -19.73 -14.13 21.58
N THR A 715 -19.05 -13.14 21.00
CA THR A 715 -19.67 -11.97 20.37
C THR A 715 -18.99 -11.62 19.05
N HIS A 716 -19.61 -10.73 18.27
CA HIS A 716 -19.10 -10.28 16.99
C HIS A 716 -18.08 -9.12 17.09
N TYR A 717 -17.74 -8.64 18.30
CA TYR A 717 -16.89 -7.46 18.52
C TYR A 717 -15.73 -7.76 19.48
N CYS A 718 -14.80 -6.81 19.60
CA CYS A 718 -13.66 -6.89 20.52
C CYS A 718 -13.70 -5.73 21.52
N SER A 719 -13.39 -5.98 22.79
CA SER A 719 -13.41 -4.95 23.83
C SER A 719 -12.28 -3.91 23.70
N SER A 720 -11.18 -4.25 23.02
CA SER A 720 -10.11 -3.30 22.66
C SER A 720 -10.29 -2.79 21.23
N ASN A 721 -10.09 -1.48 21.06
CA ASN A 721 -9.95 -0.80 19.76
C ASN A 721 -8.51 -0.34 19.46
N ARG A 722 -7.50 -0.81 20.22
CA ARG A 722 -6.10 -0.36 20.07
C ARG A 722 -5.45 -0.77 18.75
N LEU A 723 -5.94 -1.85 18.14
CA LEU A 723 -5.56 -2.26 16.80
C LEU A 723 -6.80 -2.19 15.91
N PRO A 724 -6.64 -1.86 14.62
CA PRO A 724 -7.76 -1.79 13.68
C PRO A 724 -8.40 -3.17 13.52
N LEU A 725 -9.73 -3.19 13.30
CA LEU A 725 -10.52 -4.43 13.17
C LEU A 725 -10.02 -5.37 12.06
N THR A 726 -9.26 -4.89 11.08
CA THR A 726 -8.55 -5.74 10.11
C THR A 726 -7.72 -6.86 10.78
N ASN A 727 -7.30 -6.70 12.04
CA ASN A 727 -6.62 -7.74 12.83
C ASN A 727 -7.44 -9.01 13.10
N THR A 728 -8.77 -8.99 12.93
CA THR A 728 -9.62 -10.20 12.96
C THR A 728 -9.57 -11.01 11.65
N GLY A 729 -8.74 -10.57 10.68
CA GLY A 729 -8.68 -11.13 9.34
C GLY A 729 -10.00 -11.02 8.57
N MET A 730 -10.90 -10.12 8.96
CA MET A 730 -12.16 -9.96 8.26
C MET A 730 -11.95 -9.30 6.90
N PRO A 731 -12.60 -9.82 5.85
CA PRO A 731 -12.92 -9.02 4.67
C PRO A 731 -13.67 -7.75 5.11
N ARG A 732 -13.38 -6.60 4.48
CA ARG A 732 -13.84 -5.27 4.96
C ARG A 732 -15.27 -4.91 4.51
N LEU A 733 -16.04 -5.91 4.10
CA LEU A 733 -17.35 -5.78 3.48
C LEU A 733 -18.02 -7.15 3.57
N GLU A 734 -19.29 -7.24 3.97
CA GLU A 734 -20.08 -8.48 3.79
C GLU A 734 -20.12 -8.90 2.30
N ASN A 735 -20.06 -7.91 1.40
CA ASN A 735 -19.97 -8.08 -0.05
C ASN A 735 -18.53 -8.27 -0.61
N ASP A 736 -17.52 -8.57 0.23
CA ASP A 736 -16.25 -9.09 -0.26
C ASP A 736 -16.39 -10.49 -0.90
N THR A 737 -15.42 -10.84 -1.75
CA THR A 737 -15.55 -12.00 -2.64
C THR A 737 -15.77 -13.28 -1.83
N ALA A 738 -16.55 -14.21 -2.40
CA ALA A 738 -16.75 -15.52 -1.80
C ALA A 738 -15.42 -16.22 -1.48
N GLU A 739 -14.37 -15.96 -2.27
CA GLU A 739 -13.01 -16.45 -2.04
C GLU A 739 -12.39 -15.92 -0.74
N TYR A 740 -12.59 -14.64 -0.38
CA TYR A 740 -12.08 -14.08 0.87
C TYR A 740 -12.86 -14.61 2.09
N TRP A 741 -14.18 -14.77 2.00
CA TRP A 741 -14.96 -15.39 3.07
C TRP A 741 -14.65 -16.89 3.25
N ASP A 742 -14.42 -17.61 2.15
CA ASP A 742 -13.99 -19.02 2.12
C ASP A 742 -12.55 -19.19 2.65
N TRP A 743 -11.63 -18.28 2.32
CA TRP A 743 -10.33 -18.18 2.99
C TRP A 743 -10.49 -17.92 4.50
N ARG A 744 -11.31 -16.95 4.91
CA ARG A 744 -11.54 -16.63 6.33
C ARG A 744 -12.23 -17.78 7.09
N TYR A 745 -12.95 -18.65 6.39
CA TYR A 745 -13.43 -19.94 6.91
C TYR A 745 -12.30 -20.96 7.06
N ARG A 746 -11.48 -21.17 6.01
CA ARG A 746 -10.34 -22.11 6.03
C ARG A 746 -9.34 -21.81 7.14
N VAL A 747 -8.91 -20.56 7.32
CA VAL A 747 -7.88 -20.23 8.33
C VAL A 747 -8.34 -20.52 9.78
N SER A 748 -9.64 -20.44 10.04
CA SER A 748 -10.24 -20.83 11.32
C SER A 748 -10.69 -22.30 11.37
N SER A 749 -10.45 -23.10 10.32
CA SER A 749 -10.79 -24.53 10.29
C SER A 749 -9.68 -25.42 10.86
N TYR A 750 -8.79 -24.89 11.70
CA TYR A 750 -7.65 -25.63 12.25
C TYR A 750 -7.52 -25.49 13.77
N ASN A 751 -6.95 -26.53 14.41
CA ASN A 751 -6.54 -26.58 15.80
C ASN A 751 -5.05 -26.98 15.87
N TRP A 752 -4.35 -26.55 16.92
CA TRP A 752 -3.02 -27.06 17.24
C TRP A 752 -3.17 -28.31 18.12
N ASN A 753 -2.68 -29.47 17.64
CA ASN A 753 -2.49 -30.66 18.46
C ASN A 753 -1.05 -30.61 18.99
N SER A 754 -0.88 -30.56 20.31
CA SER A 754 0.43 -30.28 20.92
C SER A 754 1.33 -31.52 20.95
N GLY A 755 2.65 -31.31 20.89
CA GLY A 755 3.60 -32.41 21.08
C GLY A 755 3.55 -33.04 22.48
N CYS A 756 2.88 -32.39 23.44
CA CYS A 756 2.57 -32.96 24.74
C CYS A 756 1.48 -34.04 24.66
N GLU A 757 0.40 -33.78 23.92
CA GLU A 757 -0.66 -34.77 23.65
C GLU A 757 -0.11 -35.96 22.87
N ALA A 758 0.70 -35.71 21.83
CA ALA A 758 1.40 -36.75 21.09
C ALA A 758 2.37 -37.59 21.97
N ALA A 759 2.92 -37.00 23.04
CA ALA A 759 3.75 -37.69 24.03
C ALA A 759 2.94 -38.40 25.15
N GLY A 760 1.60 -38.36 25.09
CA GLY A 760 0.70 -38.92 26.11
C GLY A 760 0.63 -38.11 27.41
N ILE A 761 1.05 -36.85 27.39
CA ILE A 761 0.95 -35.93 28.53
C ILE A 761 -0.40 -35.21 28.43
N PRO A 762 -1.31 -35.34 29.43
CA PRO A 762 -2.60 -34.68 29.37
C PRO A 762 -2.47 -33.15 29.37
N VAL A 763 -3.09 -32.49 28.40
CA VAL A 763 -3.35 -31.05 28.41
C VAL A 763 -4.84 -30.80 28.69
N LYS A 764 -5.15 -29.65 29.27
CA LYS A 764 -6.50 -29.08 29.32
C LYS A 764 -6.89 -28.64 27.89
N PRO A 765 -8.15 -28.84 27.46
CA PRO A 765 -8.64 -28.22 26.24
C PRO A 765 -8.67 -26.69 26.38
N HIS A 766 -8.89 -26.00 25.26
CA HIS A 766 -9.08 -24.56 25.20
C HIS A 766 -10.09 -24.09 26.27
N PRO A 767 -9.73 -23.15 27.16
CA PRO A 767 -10.60 -22.73 28.25
C PRO A 767 -11.82 -21.99 27.70
N THR A 768 -13.01 -22.23 28.25
CA THR A 768 -14.14 -21.32 27.96
C THR A 768 -13.84 -19.91 28.50
N PRO A 769 -14.52 -18.84 28.02
CA PRO A 769 -14.30 -17.49 28.53
C PRO A 769 -14.52 -17.42 30.05
N GLU A 770 -15.50 -18.15 30.57
CA GLU A 770 -15.80 -18.24 32.01
C GLU A 770 -14.65 -18.89 32.79
N GLN A 771 -14.03 -19.94 32.24
CA GLN A 771 -12.88 -20.62 32.84
C GLN A 771 -11.63 -19.72 32.84
N LEU A 772 -11.36 -19.04 31.73
CA LEU A 772 -10.23 -18.12 31.61
C LEU A 772 -10.40 -16.90 32.52
N LEU A 773 -11.60 -16.32 32.61
CA LEU A 773 -11.92 -15.25 33.56
C LEU A 773 -11.71 -15.71 35.01
N ASN A 774 -12.21 -16.90 35.36
CA ASN A 774 -12.06 -17.44 36.70
C ASN A 774 -10.58 -17.68 37.07
N SER A 775 -9.74 -18.11 36.13
CA SER A 775 -8.29 -18.19 36.29
C SER A 775 -7.67 -16.81 36.51
N LEU A 776 -7.90 -15.85 35.60
CA LEU A 776 -7.36 -14.49 35.67
C LEU A 776 -7.76 -13.73 36.95
N VAL A 777 -8.96 -13.97 37.48
CA VAL A 777 -9.46 -13.36 38.71
C VAL A 777 -8.81 -13.97 39.96
N ASN A 778 -8.78 -15.31 40.05
CA ASN A 778 -8.34 -16.01 41.26
C ASN A 778 -6.83 -16.17 41.37
N GLU A 779 -6.15 -16.57 40.29
CA GLU A 779 -4.69 -16.69 40.24
C GLU A 779 -4.02 -15.31 40.15
N GLY A 780 -4.68 -14.36 39.48
CA GLY A 780 -4.19 -13.02 39.21
C GLY A 780 -3.86 -12.78 37.73
N GLY A 781 -3.94 -11.52 37.30
CA GLY A 781 -3.94 -11.14 35.89
C GLY A 781 -2.60 -11.27 35.16
N TRP A 782 -2.59 -10.94 33.87
CA TRP A 782 -1.41 -11.02 33.00
C TRP A 782 -0.90 -9.63 32.58
N LEU A 783 0.42 -9.42 32.64
CA LEU A 783 1.09 -8.20 32.22
C LEU A 783 1.95 -8.46 30.98
N MET A 784 1.49 -7.99 29.82
CA MET A 784 2.10 -8.24 28.52
C MET A 784 2.99 -7.06 28.11
N ILE A 785 4.24 -7.33 27.76
CA ILE A 785 5.25 -6.33 27.36
C ILE A 785 5.82 -6.72 26.00
N GLY A 786 5.68 -5.87 24.98
CA GLY A 786 6.35 -6.17 23.71
C GLY A 786 5.93 -5.41 22.45
N ASP A 787 6.04 -6.13 21.35
CA ASP A 787 5.81 -5.72 19.96
C ASP A 787 4.32 -5.60 19.59
N SER A 788 4.02 -5.52 18.29
CA SER A 788 2.64 -5.47 17.78
C SER A 788 1.92 -6.81 17.81
N LEU A 789 2.62 -7.94 17.75
CA LEU A 789 2.03 -9.28 17.94
C LEU A 789 1.59 -9.49 19.39
N SER A 790 2.33 -8.94 20.34
CA SER A 790 1.96 -8.89 21.75
C SER A 790 0.66 -8.08 21.96
N ALA A 791 0.49 -7.00 21.20
CA ALA A 791 -0.76 -6.23 21.17
C ALA A 791 -1.91 -6.94 20.41
N GLN A 792 -1.60 -7.73 19.39
CA GLN A 792 -2.57 -8.56 18.68
C GLN A 792 -3.11 -9.68 19.59
N TRP A 793 -2.27 -10.25 20.44
CA TRP A 793 -2.69 -11.21 21.45
C TRP A 793 -3.57 -10.57 22.54
N PHE A 794 -3.25 -9.35 22.99
CA PHE A 794 -4.16 -8.57 23.83
C PHE A 794 -5.51 -8.30 23.15
N MET A 795 -5.51 -8.00 21.84
CA MET A 795 -6.74 -7.83 21.07
C MET A 795 -7.55 -9.13 21.01
N SER A 796 -6.93 -10.28 20.69
CA SER A 796 -7.59 -11.59 20.67
C SER A 796 -8.27 -11.89 22.01
N LEU A 797 -7.56 -11.70 23.14
CA LEU A 797 -8.14 -11.83 24.48
C LEU A 797 -9.33 -10.88 24.69
N SER A 798 -9.28 -9.66 24.16
CA SER A 798 -10.39 -8.69 24.24
C SER A 798 -11.61 -9.08 23.37
N CYS A 799 -11.42 -9.87 22.32
CA CYS A 799 -12.50 -10.45 21.53
C CYS A 799 -13.09 -11.69 22.22
N TYR A 800 -12.21 -12.58 22.69
CA TYR A 800 -12.59 -13.84 23.34
C TYR A 800 -13.36 -13.64 24.65
N LEU A 801 -13.00 -12.60 25.42
CA LEU A 801 -13.61 -12.27 26.69
C LEU A 801 -14.77 -11.26 26.58
N ALA A 802 -15.14 -10.78 25.39
CA ALA A 802 -16.35 -9.97 25.20
C ALA A 802 -17.61 -10.86 25.36
N PRO A 803 -18.67 -10.42 26.07
CA PRO A 803 -18.93 -9.07 26.60
C PRO A 803 -18.52 -8.89 28.07
N TYR A 804 -17.82 -9.86 28.65
CA TYR A 804 -17.49 -9.95 30.07
C TYR A 804 -16.43 -8.95 30.54
N VAL A 805 -15.71 -8.32 29.60
CA VAL A 805 -14.66 -7.31 29.87
C VAL A 805 -14.86 -6.04 29.05
N TYR A 806 -14.24 -4.95 29.51
CA TYR A 806 -14.10 -3.68 28.78
C TYR A 806 -12.63 -3.23 28.79
N ALA A 807 -12.18 -2.52 27.75
CA ALA A 807 -10.80 -2.03 27.67
C ALA A 807 -10.67 -0.55 28.07
N VAL A 808 -9.60 -0.20 28.78
CA VAL A 808 -9.29 1.17 29.22
C VAL A 808 -7.78 1.44 29.07
N PRO A 809 -7.36 2.62 28.55
CA PRO A 809 -8.18 3.64 27.93
C PRO A 809 -8.79 3.13 26.62
N HIS A 810 -9.90 3.74 26.20
CA HIS A 810 -10.36 3.63 24.82
C HIS A 810 -9.40 4.44 23.95
N PHE A 811 -8.90 3.87 22.84
CA PHE A 811 -7.90 4.56 22.03
C PHE A 811 -8.58 5.59 21.13
N THR A 812 -8.28 6.87 21.37
CA THR A 812 -8.73 8.04 20.62
C THR A 812 -7.51 8.82 20.11
N PRO A 813 -7.66 9.84 19.23
CA PRO A 813 -6.54 10.69 18.82
C PRO A 813 -5.79 11.37 19.99
N ASP A 814 -6.49 11.65 21.09
CA ASP A 814 -5.92 12.22 22.33
C ASP A 814 -5.19 11.17 23.20
N THR A 815 -5.39 9.88 22.95
CA THR A 815 -4.81 8.80 23.76
C THR A 815 -3.36 8.55 23.31
N PRO A 816 -2.35 8.72 24.18
CA PRO A 816 -0.96 8.49 23.80
C PRO A 816 -0.76 7.05 23.32
N TRP A 817 -0.22 6.86 22.11
CA TRP A 817 -0.19 5.53 21.49
C TRP A 817 0.68 4.50 22.26
N ASN A 818 1.62 4.98 23.07
CA ASN A 818 2.44 4.17 23.98
C ASN A 818 1.76 3.83 25.32
N ALA A 819 0.61 4.43 25.65
CA ALA A 819 -0.08 4.21 26.92
C ALA A 819 -0.38 2.73 27.17
N THR A 820 -0.36 2.30 28.43
CA THR A 820 -0.86 0.98 28.83
C THR A 820 -2.33 0.85 28.46
N GLN A 821 -2.75 -0.33 27.97
CA GLN A 821 -4.17 -0.66 27.91
C GLN A 821 -4.45 -1.88 28.79
N HIS A 822 -5.59 -1.86 29.47
CA HIS A 822 -6.03 -2.83 30.46
C HIS A 822 -7.38 -3.43 30.04
N LEU A 823 -7.62 -4.70 30.38
CA LEU A 823 -8.96 -5.31 30.38
C LEU A 823 -9.48 -5.40 31.81
N TYR A 824 -10.67 -4.85 32.06
CA TYR A 824 -11.35 -4.88 33.36
C TYR A 824 -12.66 -5.67 33.28
N LEU A 825 -13.11 -6.25 34.42
CA LEU A 825 -14.37 -7.00 34.50
C LEU A 825 -15.60 -6.09 34.32
N ASN A 826 -16.44 -6.40 33.33
CA ASN A 826 -17.65 -5.65 33.04
C ASN A 826 -18.78 -5.98 34.04
N ASN A 827 -18.97 -5.12 35.04
CA ASN A 827 -20.02 -5.24 36.06
C ASN A 827 -21.46 -5.23 35.49
N ALA A 828 -21.67 -4.81 34.25
CA ALA A 828 -22.99 -4.93 33.60
C ALA A 828 -23.34 -6.39 33.26
N SER A 829 -22.35 -7.27 33.09
CA SER A 829 -22.57 -8.69 32.78
C SER A 829 -23.24 -9.44 33.95
N SER A 830 -24.08 -10.42 33.62
CA SER A 830 -24.69 -11.32 34.62
C SER A 830 -23.65 -12.23 35.26
N LEU A 831 -22.75 -12.83 34.47
CA LEU A 831 -21.67 -13.71 34.94
C LEU A 831 -20.82 -13.03 36.02
N VAL A 832 -20.38 -11.80 35.74
CA VAL A 832 -19.52 -10.99 36.63
C VAL A 832 -20.24 -10.67 37.94
N ARG A 833 -21.55 -10.38 37.89
CA ARG A 833 -22.38 -10.13 39.08
C ARG A 833 -22.66 -11.38 39.92
N SER A 834 -22.43 -12.58 39.39
CA SER A 834 -22.50 -13.86 40.12
C SER A 834 -21.13 -14.42 40.54
N MET A 835 -20.03 -13.73 40.23
CA MET A 835 -18.67 -14.21 40.49
C MET A 835 -18.21 -13.85 41.91
N GLU A 836 -17.69 -14.83 42.66
CA GLU A 836 -17.03 -14.56 43.94
C GLU A 836 -15.66 -13.92 43.68
N LEU A 837 -15.51 -12.64 44.06
CA LEU A 837 -14.28 -11.88 43.84
C LEU A 837 -13.30 -12.05 45.03
N PRO A 838 -12.02 -12.35 44.79
CA PRO A 838 -11.01 -12.46 45.86
C PRO A 838 -10.86 -11.18 46.68
N VAL A 839 -10.46 -11.34 47.95
CA VAL A 839 -10.20 -10.21 48.86
C VAL A 839 -9.19 -9.25 48.24
N GLY A 840 -9.61 -7.98 48.08
CA GLY A 840 -8.79 -6.92 47.49
C GLY A 840 -8.78 -6.89 45.95
N PHE A 841 -9.66 -7.63 45.27
CA PHE A 841 -9.97 -7.40 43.86
C PHE A 841 -10.99 -6.26 43.74
N ASP A 842 -10.73 -5.28 42.86
CA ASP A 842 -11.64 -4.15 42.61
C ASP A 842 -11.96 -4.04 41.10
N LEU A 843 -13.25 -3.97 40.75
CA LEU A 843 -13.75 -4.01 39.37
C LEU A 843 -13.34 -2.80 38.50
N ASN A 844 -12.87 -1.71 39.11
CA ASN A 844 -12.50 -0.47 38.41
C ASN A 844 -10.97 -0.26 38.36
N THR A 845 -10.19 -1.00 39.17
CA THR A 845 -8.75 -0.74 39.36
C THR A 845 -7.87 -1.99 39.36
N THR A 846 -8.42 -3.20 39.45
CA THR A 846 -7.69 -4.47 39.23
C THR A 846 -7.90 -4.98 37.79
N PRO A 847 -6.88 -4.91 36.92
CA PRO A 847 -6.98 -5.42 35.56
C PRO A 847 -6.79 -6.95 35.51
N LEU A 848 -7.45 -7.59 34.54
CA LEU A 848 -7.28 -9.02 34.23
C LEU A 848 -6.09 -9.25 33.30
N VAL A 849 -5.94 -8.40 32.28
CA VAL A 849 -4.86 -8.45 31.29
C VAL A 849 -4.44 -7.01 31.02
N SER A 850 -3.16 -6.75 30.75
CA SER A 850 -2.69 -5.43 30.34
C SER A 850 -1.56 -5.51 29.33
N ILE A 851 -1.51 -4.59 28.37
CA ILE A 851 -0.48 -4.50 27.33
C ILE A 851 0.26 -3.16 27.41
N LEU A 852 1.59 -3.24 27.48
CA LEU A 852 2.51 -2.12 27.30
C LEU A 852 3.36 -2.38 26.05
N ARG A 853 3.51 -1.35 25.21
CA ARG A 853 4.34 -1.45 24.00
C ARG A 853 5.79 -1.13 24.36
N SER A 854 6.64 -2.15 24.38
CA SER A 854 8.10 -2.04 24.49
C SER A 854 8.74 -3.16 23.67
N GLY A 855 8.85 -2.94 22.35
CA GLY A 855 9.32 -3.94 21.38
C GLY A 855 10.82 -4.25 21.48
N LEU A 856 11.55 -3.55 22.37
CA LEU A 856 12.96 -3.77 22.67
C LEU A 856 13.22 -4.31 24.08
N LEU A 857 12.18 -4.39 24.93
CA LEU A 857 12.18 -4.67 26.39
C LEU A 857 12.98 -3.72 27.30
N LEU A 858 14.10 -3.18 26.81
CA LEU A 858 14.86 -2.08 27.39
C LEU A 858 14.47 -0.76 26.70
N SER A 859 14.59 0.37 27.41
CA SER A 859 14.59 1.70 26.77
C SER A 859 15.85 1.91 25.92
N LYS A 860 15.81 2.81 24.95
CA LYS A 860 16.99 3.21 24.15
C LYS A 860 18.15 3.70 25.02
N THR A 861 17.85 4.32 26.16
CA THR A 861 18.86 4.77 27.14
C THR A 861 19.51 3.60 27.88
N GLU A 862 18.76 2.56 28.26
CA GLU A 862 19.33 1.33 28.84
C GLU A 862 20.16 0.55 27.80
N ILE A 863 19.69 0.47 26.55
CA ILE A 863 20.42 -0.15 25.44
C ILE A 863 21.75 0.59 25.17
N GLN A 864 21.74 1.92 25.23
CA GLN A 864 22.96 2.72 25.11
C GLN A 864 23.98 2.36 26.18
N GLN A 865 23.56 2.26 27.45
CA GLN A 865 24.44 1.85 28.55
C GLN A 865 25.00 0.44 28.35
N VAL A 866 24.23 -0.49 27.78
CA VAL A 866 24.69 -1.86 27.47
C VAL A 866 25.71 -1.87 26.32
N ILE A 867 25.49 -1.09 25.27
CA ILE A 867 26.40 -0.97 24.13
C ILE A 867 27.72 -0.32 24.55
N GLU A 868 27.67 0.75 25.35
CA GLU A 868 28.85 1.45 25.87
C GLU A 868 29.64 0.58 26.86
N LYS A 869 28.96 -0.08 27.82
CA LYS A 869 29.59 -0.98 28.82
C LYS A 869 30.43 -2.09 28.15
N ASN A 870 29.92 -2.65 27.04
CA ASN A 870 30.52 -3.81 26.38
C ASN A 870 31.30 -3.46 25.10
N ASN A 871 31.38 -2.18 24.70
CA ASN A 871 32.07 -1.69 23.49
C ASN A 871 31.55 -2.34 22.17
N LEU A 872 30.23 -2.51 22.05
CA LEU A 872 29.61 -3.25 20.92
C LEU A 872 29.56 -2.43 19.60
N ILE A 873 29.79 -1.13 19.70
CA ILE A 873 29.84 -0.19 18.57
C ILE A 873 31.13 0.61 18.71
N ASN A 874 31.98 0.56 17.68
CA ASN A 874 33.29 1.21 17.62
C ASN A 874 33.42 2.05 16.35
N ASP A 875 32.30 2.67 15.93
CA ASP A 875 32.18 3.47 14.71
C ASP A 875 31.38 4.75 14.98
N ASP A 876 31.67 5.82 14.22
CA ASP A 876 31.12 7.17 14.46
C ASP A 876 29.65 7.37 14.02
N LYS A 877 28.97 6.34 13.48
CA LYS A 877 27.55 6.49 13.12
C LYS A 877 26.70 6.59 14.41
N PRO A 878 25.58 7.33 14.40
CA PRO A 878 24.60 7.29 15.48
C PRO A 878 24.23 5.87 15.90
N MET A 879 23.89 5.69 17.17
CA MET A 879 23.53 4.37 17.71
C MET A 879 22.20 3.86 17.16
N PHE A 880 21.20 4.75 17.07
CA PHE A 880 19.86 4.43 16.58
C PHE A 880 19.56 5.11 15.25
N GLY A 881 18.77 4.43 14.42
CA GLY A 881 18.28 4.88 13.12
C GLY A 881 16.87 5.45 13.16
N PRO A 882 16.26 5.70 11.98
CA PRO A 882 14.97 6.36 11.86
C PRO A 882 13.76 5.46 12.19
N GLU A 883 13.96 4.19 12.56
CA GLU A 883 12.85 3.30 12.90
C GLU A 883 12.06 3.80 14.13
N LYS A 884 10.77 4.08 13.93
CA LYS A 884 9.81 4.35 15.00
C LYS A 884 9.50 3.04 15.73
N VAL A 885 10.14 2.86 16.88
CA VAL A 885 9.91 1.73 17.79
C VAL A 885 9.35 2.24 19.11
N PHE A 886 8.58 1.40 19.80
CA PHE A 886 8.15 1.67 21.17
C PHE A 886 9.14 1.03 22.13
N ASP A 887 9.71 1.85 22.99
CA ASP A 887 10.63 1.47 24.06
C ASP A 887 10.26 2.19 25.36
N MET A 888 10.60 1.60 26.50
CA MET A 888 10.11 1.96 27.83
C MET A 888 11.13 1.50 28.88
N HIS A 889 11.34 2.26 29.95
CA HIS A 889 12.36 1.94 30.94
C HIS A 889 11.92 0.75 31.79
N THR A 890 12.83 -0.19 32.09
CA THR A 890 12.48 -1.46 32.78
C THR A 890 11.79 -1.24 34.13
N SER A 891 12.12 -0.14 34.83
CA SER A 891 11.50 0.23 36.11
C SER A 891 10.00 0.52 36.03
N GLU A 892 9.47 0.93 34.86
CA GLU A 892 8.07 1.33 34.70
C GLU A 892 7.15 0.11 34.82
N TYR A 893 7.32 -0.86 33.92
CA TYR A 893 6.48 -2.07 33.92
C TYR A 893 6.79 -3.05 35.06
N THR A 894 8.01 -3.01 35.63
CA THR A 894 8.33 -3.81 36.82
C THR A 894 7.72 -3.23 38.10
N ALA A 895 7.54 -1.90 38.19
CA ALA A 895 6.77 -1.29 39.28
C ALA A 895 5.29 -1.72 39.23
N ASP A 896 4.67 -1.75 38.05
CA ASP A 896 3.32 -2.27 37.84
C ASP A 896 3.22 -3.77 38.15
N PHE A 897 4.21 -4.57 37.72
CA PHE A 897 4.25 -6.00 38.05
C PHE A 897 4.31 -6.27 39.57
N LEU A 898 5.07 -5.46 40.31
CA LEU A 898 5.20 -5.56 41.77
C LEU A 898 4.09 -4.81 42.54
N ASN A 899 3.13 -4.18 41.85
CA ASN A 899 2.02 -3.46 42.47
C ASN A 899 0.93 -4.45 42.95
N PRO A 900 0.66 -4.55 44.28
CA PRO A 900 -0.31 -5.51 44.80
C PRO A 900 -1.76 -5.19 44.41
N LYS A 901 -2.08 -3.93 44.01
CA LYS A 901 -3.44 -3.56 43.56
C LYS A 901 -3.77 -4.08 42.15
N LEU A 902 -2.75 -4.19 41.29
CA LEU A 902 -2.92 -4.66 39.92
C LEU A 902 -2.95 -6.19 39.82
N ARG A 903 -2.57 -6.89 40.90
CA ARG A 903 -2.73 -8.35 41.09
C ARG A 903 -2.20 -9.26 39.97
N TYR A 904 -1.26 -8.79 39.14
CA TYR A 904 -0.66 -9.65 38.10
C TYR A 904 0.03 -10.88 38.69
N SER A 905 -0.22 -12.07 38.14
CA SER A 905 0.46 -13.32 38.47
C SER A 905 1.62 -13.62 37.51
N LYS A 906 1.46 -13.24 36.23
CA LYS A 906 2.31 -13.64 35.11
C LYS A 906 2.69 -12.40 34.31
N MET A 907 3.99 -12.13 34.13
CA MET A 907 4.48 -11.16 33.13
C MET A 907 4.87 -11.94 31.87
N ILE A 908 4.47 -11.47 30.69
CA ILE A 908 4.82 -12.09 29.41
C ILE A 908 5.49 -11.05 28.52
N ALA A 909 6.77 -11.26 28.23
CA ALA A 909 7.65 -10.32 27.54
C ALA A 909 8.05 -10.84 26.15
N SER A 910 8.24 -9.97 25.17
CA SER A 910 8.77 -10.37 23.84
C SER A 910 9.47 -9.22 23.10
N ALA A 911 10.58 -9.51 22.44
CA ALA A 911 11.32 -8.59 21.57
C ALA A 911 12.10 -9.35 20.48
N GLY A 912 12.68 -8.61 19.54
CA GLY A 912 13.47 -9.17 18.43
C GLY A 912 12.95 -8.70 17.06
N ALA A 913 11.64 -8.60 16.87
CA ALA A 913 11.04 -8.08 15.64
C ALA A 913 11.55 -6.67 15.25
N HIS A 914 11.83 -5.82 16.25
CA HIS A 914 12.38 -4.48 16.06
C HIS A 914 13.91 -4.38 16.13
N TYR A 915 14.64 -5.50 16.32
CA TYR A 915 16.11 -5.50 16.24
C TYR A 915 16.53 -5.60 14.76
N THR A 916 16.28 -4.52 14.00
CA THR A 916 16.50 -4.46 12.54
C THR A 916 17.73 -3.63 12.17
N ALA A 917 18.19 -3.77 10.93
CA ALA A 917 19.20 -2.89 10.34
C ALA A 917 18.77 -1.40 10.35
N LEU A 918 17.47 -1.12 10.17
CA LEU A 918 16.92 0.24 10.17
C LEU A 918 16.93 0.88 11.57
N LEU A 919 16.76 0.09 12.64
CA LEU A 919 16.93 0.57 14.01
C LEU A 919 18.40 0.84 14.35
N PHE A 920 19.35 0.09 13.79
CA PHE A 920 20.78 0.15 14.16
C PHE A 920 21.71 0.78 13.10
N GLN A 921 21.18 1.60 12.19
CA GLN A 921 21.92 2.38 11.18
C GLN A 921 22.71 1.51 10.18
N ASP A 922 22.02 0.54 9.58
CA ASP A 922 22.54 -0.39 8.57
C ASP A 922 23.79 -1.15 9.02
N ARG A 923 23.84 -1.50 10.32
CA ARG A 923 24.88 -2.36 10.88
C ARG A 923 24.62 -3.83 10.54
N PRO A 924 25.67 -4.67 10.40
CA PRO A 924 25.50 -6.08 10.03
C PRO A 924 24.67 -6.86 11.05
N PHE A 925 23.85 -7.81 10.59
CA PHE A 925 23.00 -8.64 11.46
C PHE A 925 23.75 -9.41 12.55
N HIS A 926 25.04 -9.73 12.36
CA HIS A 926 25.85 -10.35 13.43
C HIS A 926 26.11 -9.39 14.60
N GLN A 927 26.38 -8.11 14.33
CA GLN A 927 26.55 -7.08 15.34
C GLN A 927 25.21 -6.76 16.03
N ILE A 928 24.10 -6.78 15.28
CA ILE A 928 22.75 -6.62 15.84
C ILE A 928 22.37 -7.81 16.74
N ALA A 929 22.78 -9.03 16.40
CA ALA A 929 22.60 -10.21 17.24
C ALA A 929 23.44 -10.15 18.53
N GLU A 930 24.65 -9.58 18.46
CA GLU A 930 25.47 -9.32 19.65
C GLU A 930 24.86 -8.24 20.55
N ILE A 931 24.35 -7.14 19.98
CA ILE A 931 23.59 -6.11 20.71
C ILE A 931 22.33 -6.72 21.34
N PHE A 932 21.58 -7.56 20.61
CA PHE A 932 20.44 -8.30 21.16
C PHE A 932 20.84 -9.20 22.32
N HIS A 933 21.97 -9.93 22.22
CA HIS A 933 22.46 -10.82 23.27
C HIS A 933 22.71 -10.09 24.59
N TYR A 934 23.53 -9.04 24.57
CA TYR A 934 23.83 -8.28 25.79
C TYR A 934 22.62 -7.49 26.32
N ASN A 935 21.73 -7.01 25.45
CA ASN A 935 20.47 -6.37 25.88
C ASN A 935 19.53 -7.38 26.55
N PHE A 936 19.43 -8.59 26.01
CA PHE A 936 18.57 -9.64 26.56
C PHE A 936 19.12 -10.22 27.86
N GLU A 937 20.44 -10.43 27.94
CA GLU A 937 21.16 -10.74 29.19
C GLU A 937 20.84 -9.68 30.25
N ARG A 938 21.02 -8.39 29.92
CA ARG A 938 20.73 -7.30 30.86
C ARG A 938 19.26 -7.24 31.28
N TRP A 939 18.32 -7.49 30.37
CA TRP A 939 16.90 -7.59 30.71
C TRP A 939 16.63 -8.75 31.67
N ALA A 940 17.20 -9.92 31.40
CA ALA A 940 17.01 -11.12 32.20
C ALA A 940 17.68 -11.05 33.59
N GLU A 941 18.81 -10.32 33.73
CA GLU A 941 19.37 -9.90 35.03
C GLU A 941 18.31 -9.12 35.84
N ILE A 942 17.73 -8.06 35.24
CA ILE A 942 16.78 -7.18 35.92
C ILE A 942 15.51 -7.96 36.30
N MET A 943 14.99 -8.83 35.43
CA MET A 943 13.85 -9.70 35.77
C MET A 943 14.19 -10.69 36.89
N THR A 944 15.42 -11.19 36.93
CA THR A 944 15.91 -12.06 38.02
C THR A 944 16.00 -11.30 39.35
N ASP A 945 16.36 -10.02 39.35
CA ASP A 945 16.33 -9.15 40.53
C ASP A 945 14.89 -8.80 40.97
N VAL A 946 13.99 -8.52 40.03
CA VAL A 946 12.55 -8.33 40.30
C VAL A 946 11.93 -9.56 40.97
N LEU A 947 12.37 -10.77 40.59
CA LEU A 947 11.97 -12.02 41.23
C LEU A 947 12.56 -12.22 42.64
N LYS A 948 13.54 -11.42 43.08
CA LYS A 948 14.04 -11.41 44.47
C LYS A 948 13.19 -10.54 45.39
N ASP A 949 12.39 -9.61 44.85
CA ASP A 949 11.49 -8.78 45.65
C ASP A 949 10.39 -9.63 46.34
N PRO A 950 10.13 -9.49 47.65
CA PRO A 950 9.10 -10.25 48.35
C PRO A 950 7.68 -10.12 47.75
N ARG A 951 7.37 -9.01 47.08
CA ARG A 951 6.09 -8.78 46.37
C ARG A 951 5.95 -9.64 45.11
N SER A 952 7.05 -10.20 44.61
CA SER A 952 7.05 -11.14 43.48
C SER A 952 6.70 -12.59 43.88
N LYS A 953 6.52 -12.88 45.18
CA LYS A 953 6.31 -14.26 45.66
C LYS A 953 5.10 -14.91 44.96
N GLY A 954 5.34 -16.05 44.31
CA GLY A 954 4.33 -16.79 43.55
C GLY A 954 4.13 -16.30 42.10
N LYS A 955 4.72 -15.16 41.71
CA LYS A 955 4.65 -14.66 40.33
C LYS A 955 5.69 -15.33 39.43
N LYS A 956 5.34 -15.48 38.14
CA LYS A 956 6.21 -15.94 37.05
C LYS A 956 6.46 -14.83 36.03
N ILE A 957 7.61 -14.86 35.37
CA ILE A 957 7.94 -14.06 34.19
C ILE A 957 8.24 -15.03 33.05
N LEU A 958 7.68 -14.77 31.86
CA LEU A 958 7.77 -15.63 30.69
C LEU A 958 8.30 -14.80 29.52
N TYR A 959 9.33 -15.28 28.82
CA TYR A 959 9.75 -14.70 27.56
C TYR A 959 9.09 -15.47 26.40
N ARG A 960 8.12 -14.83 25.73
CA ARG A 960 7.59 -15.32 24.45
C ARG A 960 8.65 -15.11 23.39
N THR A 961 9.04 -16.18 22.71
CA THR A 961 9.86 -16.11 21.50
C THR A 961 9.24 -15.17 20.46
N ALA A 962 10.10 -14.46 19.72
CA ALA A 962 9.65 -13.61 18.64
C ALA A 962 9.17 -14.47 17.46
N THR A 963 8.19 -13.95 16.73
CA THR A 963 7.62 -14.58 15.54
C THR A 963 8.06 -13.81 14.30
N ALA A 964 8.45 -14.52 13.25
CA ALA A 964 8.73 -13.92 11.95
C ALA A 964 7.45 -13.88 11.09
N GLY A 965 7.47 -13.07 10.03
CA GLY A 965 6.44 -13.08 8.99
C GLY A 965 6.75 -14.03 7.83
N HIS A 966 5.79 -14.22 6.93
CA HIS A 966 5.94 -15.04 5.73
C HIS A 966 5.89 -14.19 4.45
N ASP A 967 7.00 -14.13 3.70
CA ASP A 967 7.05 -13.40 2.42
C ASP A 967 5.99 -13.93 1.42
N LYS A 968 5.25 -13.00 0.78
CA LYS A 968 4.08 -13.26 -0.09
C LYS A 968 2.99 -14.16 0.52
N CYS A 969 2.74 -14.05 1.83
CA CYS A 969 1.66 -14.77 2.53
C CYS A 969 0.30 -14.79 1.81
N ASN A 970 -0.04 -13.71 1.09
CA ASN A 970 -1.29 -13.58 0.32
C ASN A 970 -1.48 -14.65 -0.77
N ARG A 971 -0.43 -15.37 -1.16
CA ARG A 971 -0.44 -16.49 -2.12
C ARG A 971 -0.60 -17.86 -1.44
N GLU A 972 -0.24 -18.00 -0.17
CA GLU A 972 -0.19 -19.28 0.55
C GLU A 972 -1.56 -19.72 1.10
N ARG A 973 -2.61 -19.70 0.26
CA ARG A 973 -4.02 -19.94 0.66
C ARG A 973 -4.37 -21.43 0.92
N GLY A 974 -3.36 -22.31 0.91
CA GLY A 974 -3.51 -23.77 1.01
C GLY A 974 -3.72 -24.33 2.41
N GLY A 975 -3.63 -23.50 3.45
CA GLY A 975 -3.66 -23.93 4.85
C GLY A 975 -2.26 -24.10 5.46
N PRO A 976 -2.15 -24.77 6.62
CA PRO A 976 -0.87 -24.98 7.30
C PRO A 976 0.17 -25.73 6.46
N TRP A 977 1.44 -25.45 6.72
CA TRP A 977 2.54 -26.33 6.32
C TRP A 977 2.70 -27.46 7.34
N ASN A 978 3.16 -28.64 6.88
CA ASN A 978 3.47 -29.78 7.74
C ASN A 978 4.77 -29.58 8.56
N GLU A 979 5.62 -28.63 8.15
CA GLU A 979 6.89 -28.30 8.76
C GLU A 979 7.22 -26.82 8.57
N GLU A 980 8.09 -26.27 9.43
CA GLU A 980 8.63 -24.91 9.26
C GLU A 980 9.57 -24.86 8.04
N LYS A 981 9.39 -23.86 7.17
CA LYS A 981 10.32 -23.60 6.06
C LYS A 981 11.33 -22.52 6.45
N VAL A 982 12.54 -22.61 5.90
CA VAL A 982 13.54 -21.54 6.02
C VAL A 982 13.06 -20.31 5.25
N LEU A 983 13.12 -19.14 5.87
CA LEU A 983 12.78 -17.87 5.22
C LEU A 983 13.95 -17.40 4.35
N GLU A 984 13.83 -17.59 3.03
CA GLU A 984 14.89 -17.27 2.06
C GLU A 984 15.05 -15.77 1.81
N THR A 985 13.98 -14.98 1.97
CA THR A 985 13.99 -13.54 1.67
C THR A 985 14.35 -12.72 2.92
N PRO A 986 15.34 -11.79 2.86
CA PRO A 986 15.75 -10.96 4.00
C PRO A 986 14.78 -9.79 4.25
N VAL A 987 13.50 -10.09 4.48
CA VAL A 987 12.46 -9.10 4.82
C VAL A 987 12.66 -8.64 6.27
N TRP A 988 12.84 -7.33 6.48
CA TRP A 988 13.16 -6.68 7.77
C TRP A 988 14.36 -7.33 8.48
N ASN A 989 14.11 -8.31 9.34
CA ASN A 989 15.09 -9.14 10.03
C ASN A 989 14.59 -10.60 10.22
N TRP A 990 13.55 -11.01 9.50
CA TRP A 990 12.79 -12.23 9.78
C TRP A 990 13.63 -13.51 9.77
N GLN A 991 14.57 -13.62 8.83
CA GLN A 991 15.60 -14.68 8.76
C GLN A 991 16.48 -14.80 10.03
N THR A 992 16.56 -13.74 10.85
CA THR A 992 17.42 -13.64 12.04
C THR A 992 16.63 -13.91 13.35
N ILE A 993 15.30 -13.90 13.32
CA ILE A 993 14.45 -14.17 14.48
C ILE A 993 14.77 -15.52 15.16
N PRO A 994 15.02 -16.64 14.44
CA PRO A 994 15.43 -17.90 15.08
C PRO A 994 16.76 -17.80 15.86
N LEU A 995 17.68 -16.93 15.43
CA LEU A 995 18.93 -16.68 16.16
C LEU A 995 18.66 -15.90 17.45
N PHE A 996 17.80 -14.88 17.42
CA PHE A 996 17.40 -14.14 18.63
C PHE A 996 16.67 -15.04 19.63
N ASN A 997 15.78 -15.92 19.17
CA ASN A 997 15.10 -16.90 20.03
C ASN A 997 16.09 -17.90 20.65
N LYS A 998 17.08 -18.38 19.89
CA LYS A 998 18.15 -19.24 20.40
C LYS A 998 19.07 -18.53 21.41
N ILE A 999 19.35 -17.24 21.20
CA ILE A 999 20.10 -16.41 22.15
C ILE A 999 19.33 -16.30 23.47
N ALA A 1000 18.03 -15.99 23.40
CA ALA A 1000 17.18 -15.89 24.58
C ALA A 1000 17.08 -17.22 25.35
N ASP A 1001 16.89 -18.34 24.64
CA ASP A 1001 16.92 -19.70 25.20
C ASP A 1001 18.24 -19.99 25.95
N SER A 1002 19.37 -19.62 25.34
CA SER A 1002 20.70 -19.83 25.91
C SER A 1002 20.90 -19.01 27.20
N VAL A 1003 20.50 -17.73 27.19
CA VAL A 1003 20.60 -16.84 28.36
C VAL A 1003 19.70 -17.32 29.51
N LEU A 1004 18.44 -17.65 29.24
CA LEU A 1004 17.52 -18.11 30.29
C LEU A 1004 17.95 -19.48 30.87
N THR A 1005 18.45 -20.38 30.02
CA THR A 1005 19.02 -21.67 30.45
C THR A 1005 20.26 -21.45 31.34
N ALA A 1006 21.14 -20.52 30.99
CA ALA A 1006 22.34 -20.21 31.78
C ALA A 1006 22.02 -19.55 33.13
N LEU A 1007 21.00 -18.68 33.18
CA LEU A 1007 20.52 -18.06 34.43
C LEU A 1007 19.84 -19.03 35.39
N ASN A 1008 19.25 -20.12 34.86
CA ASN A 1008 18.63 -21.20 35.63
C ASN A 1008 17.64 -20.69 36.72
N GLN A 1009 16.82 -19.70 36.37
CA GLN A 1009 15.85 -19.07 37.27
C GLN A 1009 14.46 -19.73 37.08
N PRO A 1010 13.97 -20.59 37.99
CA PRO A 1010 12.76 -21.40 37.80
C PRO A 1010 11.43 -20.60 37.88
N ARG A 1011 11.48 -19.27 37.76
CA ARG A 1011 10.32 -18.37 37.58
C ARG A 1011 10.53 -17.33 36.47
N LEU A 1012 11.59 -17.48 35.66
CA LEU A 1012 11.88 -16.70 34.46
C LEU A 1012 12.10 -17.71 33.31
N GLU A 1013 11.03 -18.06 32.61
CA GLU A 1013 11.00 -19.24 31.73
C GLU A 1013 10.82 -18.88 30.24
N LEU A 1014 11.33 -19.73 29.35
CA LEU A 1014 11.16 -19.58 27.91
C LEU A 1014 9.80 -20.13 27.45
N MET A 1015 8.96 -19.25 26.90
CA MET A 1015 7.72 -19.60 26.22
C MET A 1015 7.99 -19.72 24.71
N ALA A 1016 8.64 -20.83 24.31
CA ALA A 1016 9.02 -21.15 22.94
C ALA A 1016 7.80 -21.60 22.11
N ILE A 1017 7.04 -20.64 21.59
CA ILE A 1017 5.72 -20.83 20.95
C ILE A 1017 5.60 -20.17 19.56
N GLU A 1018 6.72 -19.93 18.90
CA GLU A 1018 6.76 -19.38 17.54
C GLU A 1018 6.37 -20.42 16.47
N ARG A 1019 6.72 -21.69 16.67
CA ARG A 1019 6.57 -22.76 15.66
C ARG A 1019 5.14 -22.95 15.14
N PRO A 1020 4.07 -22.95 15.98
CA PRO A 1020 2.70 -23.00 15.48
C PRO A 1020 2.39 -21.86 14.49
N ALA A 1021 2.95 -20.67 14.70
CA ALA A 1021 2.78 -19.53 13.81
C ALA A 1021 3.64 -19.66 12.54
N MET A 1022 4.88 -20.13 12.65
CA MET A 1022 5.81 -20.38 11.52
C MET A 1022 5.39 -21.53 10.59
N MET A 1023 4.29 -22.22 10.92
CA MET A 1023 3.64 -23.24 10.08
C MET A 1023 2.33 -22.72 9.44
N ARG A 1024 2.02 -21.43 9.56
CA ARG A 1024 0.73 -20.82 9.15
C ARG A 1024 0.87 -19.55 8.30
N PRO A 1025 1.46 -19.62 7.10
CA PRO A 1025 1.47 -18.48 6.18
C PRO A 1025 0.05 -18.10 5.70
N ASP A 1026 -0.87 -19.09 5.68
CA ASP A 1026 -2.27 -18.94 5.29
C ASP A 1026 -3.05 -18.00 6.19
N ALA A 1027 -2.66 -17.92 7.46
CA ALA A 1027 -3.39 -17.22 8.51
C ALA A 1027 -3.07 -15.72 8.62
N HIS A 1028 -2.12 -15.20 7.86
CA HIS A 1028 -1.79 -13.77 7.85
C HIS A 1028 -2.95 -12.88 7.40
N ILE A 1029 -2.96 -11.61 7.80
CA ILE A 1029 -4.00 -10.65 7.41
C ILE A 1029 -3.74 -10.13 5.98
N LEU A 1030 -3.72 -11.02 4.98
CA LEU A 1030 -3.72 -10.77 3.52
C LEU A 1030 -2.79 -9.65 2.98
N ILE A 1031 -3.08 -8.38 3.29
CA ILE A 1031 -2.25 -7.20 3.03
C ILE A 1031 -1.02 -7.09 3.96
N ASP A 1032 -1.04 -7.74 5.13
CA ASP A 1032 0.02 -7.73 6.15
C ASP A 1032 0.49 -9.16 6.42
N CYS A 1033 1.78 -9.41 6.15
CA CYS A 1033 2.42 -10.72 6.31
C CYS A 1033 3.29 -10.86 7.57
N LEU A 1034 3.16 -9.96 8.55
CA LEU A 1034 3.69 -10.13 9.91
C LEU A 1034 2.58 -10.52 10.88
N HIS A 1035 1.43 -9.85 10.77
CA HIS A 1035 0.30 -9.99 11.67
C HIS A 1035 -0.63 -11.14 11.26
N PHE A 1036 -1.21 -11.83 12.24
CA PHE A 1036 -2.10 -12.97 12.00
C PHE A 1036 -3.58 -12.60 12.14
N THR A 1037 -4.43 -13.38 11.50
CA THR A 1037 -5.89 -13.36 11.67
C THR A 1037 -6.24 -13.81 13.07
N VAL A 1038 -6.69 -12.89 13.93
CA VAL A 1038 -7.25 -13.22 15.24
C VAL A 1038 -8.44 -14.18 15.04
N GLY A 1039 -8.43 -15.30 15.77
CA GLY A 1039 -9.37 -16.39 15.61
C GLY A 1039 -8.96 -17.47 14.59
N ALA A 1040 -7.75 -17.42 14.02
CA ALA A 1040 -7.16 -18.50 13.20
C ALA A 1040 -6.46 -19.60 14.02
N GLY A 1041 -6.46 -19.50 15.36
CA GLY A 1041 -5.96 -20.51 16.29
C GLY A 1041 -4.53 -20.28 16.77
N ILE A 1042 -3.75 -19.42 16.13
CA ILE A 1042 -2.33 -19.18 16.47
C ILE A 1042 -2.23 -18.38 17.77
N ILE A 1043 -2.82 -17.19 17.75
CA ILE A 1043 -2.85 -16.25 18.87
C ILE A 1043 -3.68 -16.81 20.04
N GLU A 1044 -4.72 -17.57 19.71
CA GLU A 1044 -5.54 -18.30 20.66
C GLU A 1044 -4.73 -19.45 21.31
N GLY A 1045 -3.94 -20.19 20.53
CA GLY A 1045 -3.04 -21.23 21.02
C GLY A 1045 -1.95 -20.72 21.98
N TRP A 1046 -1.53 -19.46 21.86
CA TRP A 1046 -0.65 -18.82 22.85
C TRP A 1046 -1.33 -18.68 24.22
N THR A 1047 -2.65 -18.43 24.22
CA THR A 1047 -3.50 -18.44 25.42
C THR A 1047 -3.64 -19.85 25.98
N ASP A 1048 -3.82 -20.85 25.11
CA ASP A 1048 -3.90 -22.27 25.51
C ASP A 1048 -2.62 -22.76 26.18
N PHE A 1049 -1.46 -22.34 25.69
CA PHE A 1049 -0.19 -22.62 26.36
C PHE A 1049 -0.16 -22.00 27.77
N LEU A 1050 -0.49 -20.71 27.93
CA LEU A 1050 -0.50 -20.07 29.26
C LEU A 1050 -1.51 -20.72 30.23
N TYR A 1051 -2.69 -21.11 29.74
CA TYR A 1051 -3.70 -21.77 30.57
C TYR A 1051 -3.30 -23.21 30.97
N ASN A 1052 -2.50 -23.88 30.16
CA ASN A 1052 -1.99 -25.23 30.44
C ASN A 1052 -0.75 -25.26 31.33
N TYR A 1053 0.22 -24.37 31.06
CA TYR A 1053 1.58 -24.46 31.58
C TYR A 1053 1.81 -23.83 32.95
N ALA A 1054 1.04 -22.78 33.27
CA ALA A 1054 1.53 -21.71 34.16
C ALA A 1054 0.96 -21.72 35.59
#